data_AF-A0A927T1L4-F1
#
_entry.id   AF-A0A927T1L4-F1
#
_cell.length_a   1.000
_cell.length_b   1.000
_cell.length_c   1.000
_cell.angle_alpha   90.00
_cell.angle_beta   90.00
_cell.angle_gamma   90.00
#
_symmetry.space_group_name_H-M   'P 1'
#
loop_
_entity.id
_entity.type
_entity.pdbx_description
1 polymer ?
#
loop_
_entity_poly.entity_id
_entity_poly.type
_entity_poly.pdbx_seq_one_letter_code
_entity_poly.pdbx_strand_id
1 'polypeptide(L)'
;MFLGIILSVVLASFTNLNAWKISIICLSAYVFSSIIDVLNYIIFKKGKDLRFIYAYKNLIPTISPIKSSIIRGLLEILFLPHKMYISIVATIKTIYRMNVTKMHLLEWLTAEEAEKQAKTDLFSYYKLMLVNLIFGILFLVWGSIIKEIFIIILGVIWLISPIVAWIISKDIKEKVATEQISKKEQEYLLQIGERTWKYFYENINEENNFLPPDNYQEDRKNKVAARTSPTNIGLGMLTIISAYDLNYIAIGEALELLNKMIETIDKLSKWNGHLYNWYNTNTLEPLIPRYISTVDNGNFIGYLYTIKQFLIDILNVGADDSVYSQNENALQENVGATIGRPQNRQQILSMLQTINKIIENTDFSILYNHKKNLFSIGFDIEQNKLTNSYYDLLASEARQASLIAIAKKDVPAKHWNSLSRTLTSLNKYKGLISWSGTAFEYLMPNINIKKYEGSLLDESCRFLIMSQIEYSKKLGIPWGISESAFNLKDFNNNYQYKSFGIPWLGLKRGLDEDMVVSPYSVFLSLSYKPKEAITNLKQLEKEEMYNKYGFYEAIDYTISRLKHGKKYETVKTYMAHHQALSLLSINNFINKNIFVERFMANPEIEAVDILLQERMPEKAIITKEKKEKIDKIKAKDYQSYSEVVYSKVDENLNVTNTISNGNYTICLKQNGEGFSKYNDILINRFKQTADYKQGILFYIKDISNKRIWVNTPIEENNRGDKYKISFMPERTKYVRSDADIETTTQVIVSPDDPVEIRRIEIKNNGMQEKTLEITNYFEPVLSRSNARLCSYGF
;
A
#
# COMPACT_ATOMS: atom_id res chain seq x y z
N MET A 1 -8.93 26.27 -50.58
CA MET A 1 -10.28 25.78 -50.20
C MET A 1 -11.22 26.91 -49.80
N PHE A 2 -10.96 27.69 -48.74
CA PHE A 2 -11.84 28.79 -48.34
C PHE A 2 -12.09 29.84 -49.45
N LEU A 3 -11.04 30.25 -50.17
CA LEU A 3 -11.17 31.11 -51.38
C LEU A 3 -12.06 30.49 -52.46
N GLY A 4 -12.05 29.17 -52.62
CA GLY A 4 -12.93 28.46 -53.55
C GLY A 4 -14.40 28.49 -53.12
N ILE A 5 -14.66 28.47 -51.81
CA ILE A 5 -16.00 28.66 -51.24
C ILE A 5 -16.48 30.09 -51.52
N ILE A 6 -15.65 31.11 -51.27
CA ILE A 6 -15.98 32.51 -51.60
C ILE A 6 -16.28 32.66 -53.10
N LEU A 7 -15.39 32.12 -53.96
CA LEU A 7 -15.56 32.19 -55.41
C LEU A 7 -16.88 31.53 -55.85
N SER A 8 -17.29 30.44 -55.22
CA SER A 8 -18.57 29.79 -55.53
C SER A 8 -19.80 30.64 -55.20
N VAL A 9 -19.77 31.37 -54.07
CA VAL A 9 -20.83 32.29 -53.66
C VAL A 9 -20.87 33.50 -54.60
N VAL A 10 -19.72 34.01 -55.00
CA VAL A 10 -19.61 35.10 -55.98
C VAL A 10 -20.16 34.66 -57.34
N LEU A 11 -19.75 33.51 -57.86
CA LEU A 11 -20.22 33.00 -59.15
C LEU A 11 -21.74 32.73 -59.14
N ALA A 12 -22.29 32.16 -58.06
CA ALA A 12 -23.73 31.95 -57.90
C ALA A 12 -24.53 33.26 -57.81
N SER A 13 -23.88 34.38 -57.47
CA SER A 13 -24.53 35.70 -57.47
C SER A 13 -24.73 36.27 -58.88
N PHE A 14 -23.96 35.78 -59.87
CA PHE A 14 -23.99 36.25 -61.26
C PHE A 14 -24.45 35.17 -62.26
N THR A 15 -24.70 33.94 -61.80
CA THR A 15 -25.06 32.78 -62.63
C THR A 15 -26.13 31.92 -61.95
N ASN A 16 -26.85 31.06 -62.69
CA ASN A 16 -27.78 30.07 -62.12
C ASN A 16 -27.08 28.84 -61.50
N LEU A 17 -25.80 28.97 -61.12
CA LEU A 17 -25.06 27.88 -60.50
C LEU A 17 -25.35 27.82 -59.00
N ASN A 18 -25.61 26.61 -58.50
CA ASN A 18 -25.80 26.39 -57.08
C ASN A 18 -24.45 26.44 -56.33
N ALA A 19 -24.23 27.46 -55.49
CA ALA A 19 -23.00 27.66 -54.72
C ALA A 19 -22.70 26.48 -53.78
N TRP A 20 -23.75 25.86 -53.22
CA TRP A 20 -23.60 24.74 -52.29
C TRP A 20 -22.84 23.55 -52.88
N LYS A 21 -22.96 23.26 -54.19
CA LYS A 21 -22.28 22.12 -54.82
C LYS A 21 -20.76 22.28 -54.79
N ILE A 22 -20.27 23.46 -55.19
CA ILE A 22 -18.84 23.77 -55.20
C ILE A 22 -18.31 23.91 -53.76
N SER A 23 -19.11 24.52 -52.88
CA SER A 23 -18.78 24.65 -51.46
C SER A 23 -18.61 23.29 -50.77
N ILE A 24 -19.48 22.32 -51.04
CA ILE A 24 -19.34 20.95 -50.50
C ILE A 24 -18.09 20.27 -51.02
N ILE A 25 -17.75 20.41 -52.31
CA ILE A 25 -16.51 19.84 -52.87
C ILE A 25 -15.29 20.43 -52.17
N CYS A 26 -15.26 21.76 -52.00
CA CYS A 26 -14.17 22.45 -51.31
C CYS A 26 -14.04 22.02 -49.85
N LEU A 27 -15.17 21.87 -49.13
CA LEU A 27 -15.18 21.40 -47.75
C LEU A 27 -14.73 19.93 -47.66
N SER A 28 -15.26 19.06 -48.52
CA SER A 28 -14.91 17.63 -48.55
C SER A 28 -13.44 17.40 -48.85
N ALA A 29 -12.88 18.18 -49.78
CA ALA A 29 -11.46 18.15 -50.08
C ALA A 29 -10.60 18.70 -48.93
N TYR A 30 -11.10 19.66 -48.17
CA TYR A 30 -10.42 20.19 -46.98
C TYR A 30 -10.39 19.20 -45.82
N VAL A 31 -11.49 18.50 -45.55
CA VAL A 31 -11.57 17.46 -44.50
C VAL A 31 -11.24 16.06 -45.02
N PHE A 32 -10.61 15.95 -46.19
CA PHE A 32 -10.38 14.67 -46.86
C PHE A 32 -9.54 13.70 -46.02
N SER A 33 -8.58 14.19 -45.25
CA SER A 33 -7.81 13.40 -44.29
C SER A 33 -8.70 12.72 -43.25
N SER A 34 -9.61 13.48 -42.65
CA SER A 34 -10.59 12.98 -41.67
C SER A 34 -11.55 11.97 -42.30
N ILE A 35 -11.95 12.18 -43.57
CA ILE A 35 -12.78 11.22 -44.32
C ILE A 35 -12.01 9.92 -44.58
N ILE A 36 -10.75 10.00 -45.01
CA ILE A 36 -9.88 8.85 -45.22
C ILE A 36 -9.71 8.05 -43.92
N ASP A 37 -9.52 8.71 -42.78
CA ASP A 37 -9.35 8.02 -41.50
C ASP A 37 -10.59 7.19 -41.13
N VAL A 38 -11.79 7.77 -41.32
CA VAL A 38 -13.06 7.08 -41.11
C VAL A 38 -13.24 5.92 -42.11
N LEU A 39 -12.94 6.15 -43.39
CA LEU A 39 -13.01 5.11 -44.42
C LEU A 39 -12.02 3.97 -44.16
N ASN A 40 -10.79 4.29 -43.78
CA ASN A 40 -9.76 3.31 -43.43
C ASN A 40 -10.21 2.44 -42.25
N TYR A 41 -10.87 3.04 -41.26
CA TYR A 41 -11.43 2.28 -40.15
C TYR A 41 -12.53 1.32 -40.62
N ILE A 42 -13.43 1.77 -41.51
CA ILE A 42 -14.53 0.95 -42.04
C ILE A 42 -14.00 -0.19 -42.94
N ILE A 43 -13.11 0.14 -43.88
CA ILE A 43 -12.61 -0.75 -44.94
C ILE A 43 -11.59 -1.75 -44.38
N PHE A 44 -10.51 -1.26 -43.79
CA PHE A 44 -9.43 -2.12 -43.31
C PHE A 44 -9.75 -2.74 -41.95
N LYS A 45 -10.90 -2.39 -41.35
CA LYS A 45 -11.26 -2.75 -39.98
C LYS A 45 -10.05 -2.58 -39.05
N LYS A 46 -9.29 -1.48 -39.22
CA LYS A 46 -8.04 -1.24 -38.49
C LYS A 46 -8.40 -1.15 -37.01
N GLY A 47 -8.19 -2.26 -36.29
CA GLY A 47 -8.73 -2.50 -34.93
C GLY A 47 -9.55 -3.80 -34.72
N LYS A 48 -9.83 -4.58 -35.77
CA LYS A 48 -10.43 -5.93 -35.69
C LYS A 48 -9.51 -6.98 -36.31
N ASP A 49 -8.27 -7.04 -35.85
CA ASP A 49 -7.48 -8.24 -36.08
C ASP A 49 -8.19 -9.40 -35.34
N LEU A 50 -8.66 -10.42 -36.07
CA LEU A 50 -9.61 -11.43 -35.60
C LEU A 50 -9.08 -12.31 -34.45
N ARG A 51 -7.81 -12.16 -34.07
CA ARG A 51 -7.20 -12.80 -32.89
C ARG A 51 -7.30 -11.96 -31.60
N PHE A 52 -7.77 -10.71 -31.68
CA PHE A 52 -7.71 -9.73 -30.57
C PHE A 52 -9.05 -8.99 -30.34
N ILE A 53 -10.18 -9.67 -30.57
CA ILE A 53 -11.56 -9.11 -30.54
C ILE A 53 -12.09 -8.86 -29.11
N TYR A 54 -11.35 -8.10 -28.31
CA TYR A 54 -11.98 -7.36 -27.22
C TYR A 54 -11.50 -5.92 -27.32
N ALA A 55 -12.39 -5.02 -27.73
CA ALA A 55 -12.18 -3.60 -27.55
C ALA A 55 -12.05 -3.35 -26.05
N TYR A 56 -10.80 -3.32 -25.56
CA TYR A 56 -10.52 -3.06 -24.16
C TYR A 56 -10.89 -1.61 -23.88
N LYS A 57 -11.67 -1.40 -22.82
CA LYS A 57 -12.05 -0.10 -22.32
C LYS A 57 -10.90 0.43 -21.46
N ASN A 58 -10.63 1.72 -21.58
CA ASN A 58 -9.92 2.45 -20.54
C ASN A 58 -10.94 2.81 -19.44
N LEU A 59 -10.49 2.85 -18.19
CA LEU A 59 -11.32 3.29 -17.07
C LEU A 59 -11.61 4.79 -17.18
N ILE A 60 -10.67 5.55 -17.74
CA ILE A 60 -10.91 6.92 -18.16
C ILE A 60 -11.50 6.93 -19.58
N PRO A 61 -12.63 7.63 -19.81
CA PRO A 61 -13.24 7.69 -21.13
C PRO A 61 -12.33 8.39 -22.14
N THR A 62 -11.75 7.62 -23.07
CA THR A 62 -11.04 8.18 -24.22
C THR A 62 -11.99 8.35 -25.41
N ILE A 63 -11.87 9.46 -26.14
CA ILE A 63 -12.58 9.65 -27.41
C ILE A 63 -12.09 8.57 -28.38
N SER A 64 -13.00 7.74 -28.90
CA SER A 64 -12.62 6.69 -29.85
C SER A 64 -11.98 7.29 -31.11
N PRO A 65 -11.07 6.58 -31.80
CA PRO A 65 -10.39 7.12 -32.98
C PRO A 65 -11.35 7.70 -34.03
N ILE A 66 -12.47 7.02 -34.31
CA ILE A 66 -13.51 7.50 -35.23
C ILE A 66 -14.14 8.79 -34.73
N LYS A 67 -14.56 8.84 -33.45
CA LYS A 67 -15.16 10.04 -32.86
C LYS A 67 -14.16 11.20 -32.91
N SER A 68 -12.88 10.93 -32.66
CA SER A 68 -11.81 11.93 -32.73
C SER A 68 -11.64 12.48 -34.15
N SER A 69 -11.59 11.62 -35.18
CA SER A 69 -11.50 12.06 -36.58
C SER A 69 -12.74 12.86 -37.02
N ILE A 70 -13.95 12.45 -36.61
CA ILE A 70 -15.18 13.21 -36.90
C ILE A 70 -15.15 14.59 -36.22
N ILE A 71 -14.83 14.64 -34.92
CA ILE A 71 -14.73 15.90 -34.18
C ILE A 71 -13.66 16.80 -34.80
N ARG A 72 -12.50 16.25 -35.19
CA ARG A 72 -11.43 17.01 -35.85
C ARG A 72 -11.90 17.60 -37.18
N GLY A 73 -12.56 16.82 -38.03
CA GLY A 73 -13.14 17.31 -39.29
C GLY A 73 -14.17 18.42 -39.07
N LEU A 74 -15.03 18.29 -38.06
CA LEU A 74 -16.00 19.35 -37.70
C LEU A 74 -15.30 20.63 -37.23
N LEU A 75 -14.30 20.53 -36.35
CA LEU A 75 -13.52 21.67 -35.87
C LEU A 75 -12.72 22.35 -36.99
N GLU A 76 -12.24 21.57 -37.96
CA GLU A 76 -11.57 22.09 -39.15
C GLU A 76 -12.49 23.00 -39.98
N ILE A 77 -13.74 22.61 -40.20
CA ILE A 77 -14.75 23.43 -40.90
C ILE A 77 -15.10 24.68 -40.08
N LEU A 78 -15.25 24.50 -38.77
CA LEU A 78 -15.62 25.56 -37.83
C LEU A 78 -14.56 26.67 -37.82
N PHE A 79 -13.28 26.30 -37.74
CA PHE A 79 -12.16 27.24 -37.64
C PHE A 79 -11.59 27.68 -38.99
N LEU A 80 -12.26 27.34 -40.09
CA LEU A 80 -11.75 27.56 -41.45
C LEU A 80 -11.41 29.04 -41.76
N PRO A 81 -12.26 30.05 -41.47
CA PRO A 81 -11.92 31.45 -41.76
C PRO A 81 -10.72 31.94 -40.95
N HIS A 82 -10.64 31.57 -39.67
CA HIS A 82 -9.52 31.94 -38.80
C HIS A 82 -8.21 31.28 -39.24
N LYS A 83 -8.23 29.98 -39.58
CA LYS A 83 -7.07 29.28 -40.15
C LYS A 83 -6.60 29.92 -41.46
N MET A 84 -7.53 30.34 -42.32
CA MET A 84 -7.20 31.08 -43.54
C MET A 84 -6.48 32.39 -43.21
N TYR A 85 -7.01 33.18 -42.27
CA TYR A 85 -6.39 34.45 -41.86
C TYR A 85 -4.96 34.26 -41.33
N ILE A 86 -4.77 33.33 -40.38
CA ILE A 86 -3.44 33.04 -39.83
C ILE A 86 -2.48 32.59 -40.94
N SER A 87 -2.93 31.71 -41.84
CA SER A 87 -2.09 31.20 -42.94
C SER A 87 -1.68 32.32 -43.90
N ILE A 88 -2.58 33.24 -44.24
CA ILE A 88 -2.28 34.39 -45.11
C ILE A 88 -1.30 35.33 -44.42
N VAL A 89 -1.55 35.70 -43.17
CA VAL A 89 -0.67 36.59 -42.39
C VAL A 89 0.72 35.96 -42.24
N ALA A 90 0.79 34.67 -41.90
CA ALA A 90 2.05 33.94 -41.81
C ALA A 90 2.78 33.90 -43.14
N THR A 91 2.09 33.64 -44.26
CA THR A 91 2.68 33.61 -45.60
C THR A 91 3.27 34.98 -45.97
N ILE A 92 2.49 36.07 -45.79
CA ILE A 92 2.94 37.43 -46.07
C ILE A 92 4.13 37.80 -45.18
N LYS A 93 4.05 37.52 -43.87
CA LYS A 93 5.12 37.81 -42.90
C LYS A 93 6.39 37.04 -43.24
N THR A 94 6.28 35.78 -43.64
CA THR A 94 7.42 34.95 -44.07
C THR A 94 8.05 35.49 -45.35
N ILE A 95 7.26 35.80 -46.38
CA ILE A 95 7.77 36.40 -47.63
C ILE A 95 8.47 37.73 -47.33
N TYR A 96 7.88 38.57 -46.49
CA TYR A 96 8.46 39.85 -46.09
C TYR A 96 9.76 39.67 -45.29
N ARG A 97 9.81 38.71 -44.35
CA ARG A 97 11.02 38.39 -43.58
C ARG A 97 12.13 37.82 -44.45
N MET A 98 11.81 36.92 -45.39
CA MET A 98 12.82 36.29 -46.25
C MET A 98 13.39 37.26 -47.29
N ASN A 99 12.53 38.09 -47.90
CA ASN A 99 12.91 38.89 -49.06
C ASN A 99 13.25 40.34 -48.72
N VAL A 100 12.72 40.89 -47.62
CA VAL A 100 12.90 42.30 -47.26
C VAL A 100 13.74 42.46 -46.00
N THR A 101 13.28 41.99 -44.84
CA THR A 101 13.93 42.35 -43.56
C THR A 101 15.09 41.47 -43.16
N LYS A 102 15.09 40.18 -43.52
CA LYS A 102 16.07 39.15 -43.13
C LYS A 102 16.31 39.02 -41.61
N MET A 103 15.37 39.49 -40.80
CA MET A 103 15.41 39.43 -39.32
C MET A 103 14.37 38.44 -38.78
N HIS A 104 14.62 37.90 -37.58
CA HIS A 104 13.71 36.98 -36.87
C HIS A 104 13.33 35.72 -37.67
N LEU A 105 14.29 35.17 -38.43
CA LEU A 105 14.09 33.96 -39.24
C LEU A 105 13.96 32.67 -38.39
N LEU A 106 14.39 32.72 -37.12
CA LEU A 106 14.34 31.61 -36.16
C LEU A 106 13.44 31.91 -34.95
N GLU A 107 12.52 32.86 -35.08
CA GLU A 107 11.57 33.14 -34.00
C GLU A 107 10.60 31.95 -33.85
N TRP A 108 10.84 31.16 -32.81
CA TRP A 108 10.01 30.05 -32.39
C TRP A 108 9.42 30.38 -31.03
N LEU A 109 8.11 30.26 -30.91
CA LEU A 109 7.41 30.24 -29.64
C LEU A 109 7.16 28.77 -29.31
N THR A 110 7.54 28.32 -28.12
CA THR A 110 7.18 26.96 -27.70
C THR A 110 5.67 26.87 -27.47
N ALA A 111 5.10 25.67 -27.60
CA ALA A 111 3.67 25.48 -27.36
C ALA A 111 3.28 25.85 -25.92
N GLU A 112 4.16 25.57 -24.95
CA GLU A 112 3.95 25.90 -23.54
C GLU A 112 3.94 27.42 -23.28
N GLU A 113 4.88 28.17 -23.85
CA GLU A 113 4.89 29.63 -23.74
C GLU A 113 3.66 30.25 -24.43
N ALA A 114 3.22 29.66 -25.55
CA ALA A 114 2.00 30.08 -26.23
C ALA A 114 0.76 29.89 -25.36
N GLU A 115 0.65 28.75 -24.66
CA GLU A 115 -0.43 28.47 -23.72
C GLU A 115 -0.40 29.41 -22.51
N LYS A 116 0.77 29.67 -21.92
CA LYS A 116 0.92 30.61 -20.78
C LYS A 116 0.50 32.04 -21.15
N GLN A 117 0.71 32.46 -22.39
CA GLN A 117 0.32 33.79 -22.88
C GLN A 117 -1.12 33.84 -23.40
N ALA A 118 -1.77 32.69 -23.60
CA ALA A 118 -3.13 32.61 -24.13
C ALA A 118 -4.15 33.09 -23.08
N LYS A 119 -4.97 34.08 -23.46
CA LYS A 119 -6.12 34.51 -22.65
C LYS A 119 -7.29 33.55 -22.89
N THR A 120 -7.86 33.01 -21.82
CA THR A 120 -8.89 31.96 -21.86
C THR A 120 -10.32 32.48 -21.68
N ASP A 121 -10.51 33.80 -21.60
CA ASP A 121 -11.84 34.41 -21.49
C ASP A 121 -12.57 34.48 -22.83
N LEU A 122 -13.90 34.50 -22.77
CA LEU A 122 -14.75 34.47 -23.98
C LEU A 122 -14.51 35.68 -24.89
N PHE A 123 -14.27 36.87 -24.33
CA PHE A 123 -14.08 38.10 -25.11
C PHE A 123 -12.76 38.03 -25.91
N SER A 124 -11.70 37.49 -25.32
CA SER A 124 -10.44 37.24 -26.01
C SER A 124 -10.61 36.32 -27.22
N TYR A 125 -11.45 35.28 -27.14
CA TYR A 125 -11.77 34.42 -28.29
C TYR A 125 -12.53 35.15 -29.40
N TYR A 126 -13.49 36.02 -29.06
CA TYR A 126 -14.17 36.86 -30.05
C TYR A 126 -13.20 37.82 -30.77
N LYS A 127 -12.23 38.39 -30.05
CA LYS A 127 -11.19 39.25 -30.64
C LYS A 127 -10.25 38.46 -31.54
N LEU A 128 -9.79 37.29 -31.08
CA LEU A 128 -8.86 36.43 -31.82
C LEU A 128 -9.50 35.88 -33.11
N MET A 129 -10.78 35.55 -33.05
CA MET A 129 -11.55 34.98 -34.16
C MET A 129 -12.48 35.99 -34.85
N LEU A 130 -12.16 37.29 -34.83
CA LEU A 130 -12.97 38.33 -35.47
C LEU A 130 -13.30 38.03 -36.93
N VAL A 131 -12.34 37.43 -37.66
CA VAL A 131 -12.51 37.03 -39.07
C VAL A 131 -13.63 36.01 -39.25
N ASN A 132 -13.82 35.08 -38.31
CA ASN A 132 -14.96 34.16 -38.35
C ASN A 132 -16.30 34.89 -38.24
N LEU A 133 -16.37 35.95 -37.42
CA LEU A 133 -17.59 36.75 -37.27
C LEU A 133 -17.89 37.54 -38.56
N ILE A 134 -16.87 38.19 -39.13
CA ILE A 134 -17.01 38.97 -40.37
C ILE A 134 -17.53 38.06 -41.49
N PHE A 135 -16.87 36.93 -41.74
CA PHE A 135 -17.32 35.99 -42.77
C PHE A 135 -18.63 35.31 -42.41
N GLY A 136 -18.91 35.09 -41.13
CA GLY A 136 -20.19 34.58 -40.65
C GLY A 136 -21.36 35.49 -41.04
N ILE A 137 -21.26 36.80 -40.73
CA ILE A 137 -22.26 37.81 -41.09
C ILE A 137 -22.37 37.92 -42.62
N LEU A 138 -21.24 38.00 -43.33
CA LEU A 138 -21.24 38.09 -44.80
C LEU A 138 -21.96 36.90 -45.44
N PHE A 139 -21.73 35.68 -44.95
CA PHE A 139 -22.36 34.47 -45.50
C PHE A 139 -23.84 34.35 -45.13
N LEU A 140 -24.27 34.87 -43.97
CA LEU A 140 -25.69 35.00 -43.66
C LEU A 140 -26.39 35.93 -44.66
N VAL A 141 -25.82 37.10 -44.91
CA VAL A 141 -26.38 38.10 -45.84
C VAL A 141 -26.36 37.56 -47.28
N TRP A 142 -25.22 37.06 -47.76
CA TRP A 142 -25.13 36.50 -49.12
C TRP A 142 -26.04 35.31 -49.33
N GLY A 143 -26.06 34.36 -48.39
CA GLY A 143 -26.94 33.18 -48.45
C GLY A 143 -28.42 33.57 -48.53
N SER A 144 -28.82 34.67 -47.88
CA SER A 144 -30.18 35.20 -47.94
C SER A 144 -30.51 35.84 -49.29
N ILE A 145 -29.54 36.55 -49.91
CA ILE A 145 -29.69 37.18 -51.22
C ILE A 145 -29.83 36.11 -52.32
N ILE A 146 -28.96 35.10 -52.33
CA ILE A 146 -28.99 34.00 -53.32
C ILE A 146 -30.02 32.91 -52.96
N LYS A 147 -30.72 33.04 -51.83
CA LYS A 147 -31.71 32.09 -51.29
C LYS A 147 -31.16 30.67 -51.11
N GLU A 148 -29.87 30.53 -50.76
CA GLU A 148 -29.25 29.23 -50.49
C GLU A 148 -29.07 28.99 -49.00
N ILE A 149 -29.87 28.06 -48.46
CA ILE A 149 -29.85 27.65 -47.05
C ILE A 149 -28.48 27.14 -46.58
N PHE A 150 -27.72 26.46 -47.46
CA PHE A 150 -26.42 25.88 -47.09
C PHE A 150 -25.38 26.95 -46.73
N ILE A 151 -25.36 28.06 -47.47
CA ILE A 151 -24.45 29.19 -47.20
C ILE A 151 -24.82 29.90 -45.90
N ILE A 152 -26.13 30.01 -45.62
CA ILE A 152 -26.64 30.52 -44.33
C ILE A 152 -26.14 29.63 -43.18
N ILE A 153 -26.21 28.30 -43.32
CA ILE A 153 -25.72 27.36 -42.29
C ILE A 153 -24.21 27.56 -42.03
N LEU A 154 -23.39 27.73 -43.07
CA LEU A 154 -21.96 28.03 -42.89
C LEU A 154 -21.74 29.36 -42.16
N GLY A 155 -22.54 30.38 -42.47
CA GLY A 155 -22.53 31.65 -41.74
C GLY A 155 -22.79 31.49 -40.24
N VAL A 156 -23.81 30.71 -39.88
CA VAL A 156 -24.13 30.39 -38.47
C VAL A 156 -22.99 29.62 -37.80
N ILE A 157 -22.43 28.61 -38.46
CA ILE A 157 -21.32 27.81 -37.91
C ILE A 157 -20.11 28.70 -37.58
N TRP A 158 -19.78 29.65 -38.46
CA TRP A 158 -18.65 30.55 -38.23
C TRP A 158 -18.92 31.57 -37.12
N LEU A 159 -20.17 32.03 -36.95
CA LEU A 159 -20.54 32.91 -35.83
C LEU A 159 -20.43 32.22 -34.47
N ILE A 160 -20.78 30.94 -34.40
CA ILE A 160 -20.72 30.15 -33.16
C ILE A 160 -19.27 29.70 -32.85
N SER A 161 -18.34 29.84 -33.80
CA SER A 161 -16.98 29.31 -33.67
C SER A 161 -16.20 29.82 -32.45
N PRO A 162 -16.23 31.11 -32.08
CA PRO A 162 -15.53 31.61 -30.89
C PRO A 162 -16.08 31.00 -29.59
N ILE A 163 -17.39 30.72 -29.52
CA ILE A 163 -18.03 30.07 -28.36
C ILE A 163 -17.53 28.63 -28.23
N VAL A 164 -17.48 27.89 -29.34
CA VAL A 164 -16.98 26.50 -29.34
C VAL A 164 -15.51 26.44 -28.97
N ALA A 165 -14.68 27.34 -29.52
CA ALA A 165 -13.26 27.44 -29.16
C ALA A 165 -13.09 27.74 -27.66
N TRP A 166 -13.87 28.67 -27.11
CA TRP A 166 -13.88 28.97 -25.69
C TRP A 166 -14.31 27.75 -24.84
N ILE A 167 -15.37 27.03 -25.21
CA ILE A 167 -15.83 25.83 -24.49
C ILE A 167 -14.73 24.75 -24.48
N ILE A 168 -14.06 24.52 -25.61
CA ILE A 168 -12.99 23.52 -25.72
C ILE A 168 -11.75 23.94 -24.94
N SER A 169 -11.49 25.25 -24.82
CA SER A 169 -10.35 25.78 -24.07
C SER A 169 -10.51 25.75 -22.55
N LYS A 170 -11.71 25.47 -22.05
CA LYS A 170 -11.93 25.37 -20.61
C LYS A 170 -11.23 24.12 -20.09
N ASP A 171 -10.37 24.32 -19.10
CA ASP A 171 -9.85 23.22 -18.31
C ASP A 171 -11.00 22.40 -17.75
N ILE A 172 -10.90 21.09 -17.93
CA ILE A 172 -11.77 20.15 -17.24
C ILE A 172 -11.36 20.19 -15.77
N LYS A 173 -12.03 21.03 -14.98
CA LYS A 173 -11.85 21.06 -13.53
C LYS A 173 -12.39 19.75 -12.97
N GLU A 174 -11.50 18.79 -12.74
CA GLU A 174 -11.84 17.60 -11.97
C GLU A 174 -12.34 18.03 -10.59
N LYS A 175 -13.44 17.42 -10.12
CA LYS A 175 -13.91 17.62 -8.75
C LYS A 175 -12.82 17.13 -7.82
N VAL A 176 -12.36 17.99 -6.92
CA VAL A 176 -11.37 17.61 -5.91
C VAL A 176 -11.92 16.43 -5.12
N ALA A 177 -11.13 15.36 -4.93
CA ALA A 177 -11.62 14.12 -4.33
C ALA A 177 -12.29 14.34 -2.94
N THR A 178 -11.86 15.37 -2.20
CA THR A 178 -12.44 15.81 -0.93
C THR A 178 -13.87 16.34 -1.04
N GLU A 179 -14.23 16.95 -2.17
CA GLU A 179 -15.59 17.45 -2.45
C GLU A 179 -16.58 16.31 -2.70
N GLN A 180 -16.08 15.08 -2.88
CA GLN A 180 -16.94 13.92 -3.08
C GLN A 180 -17.54 13.41 -1.76
N ILE A 181 -16.94 13.75 -0.61
CA ILE A 181 -17.39 13.27 0.70
C ILE A 181 -17.92 14.41 1.57
N SER A 182 -18.74 14.08 2.56
CA SER A 182 -19.32 15.05 3.50
C SER A 182 -18.29 15.57 4.51
N LYS A 183 -18.54 16.74 5.12
CA LYS A 183 -17.70 17.26 6.21
C LYS A 183 -17.56 16.28 7.38
N LYS A 184 -18.64 15.56 7.74
CA LYS A 184 -18.61 14.51 8.78
C LYS A 184 -17.67 13.35 8.43
N GLU A 185 -17.59 13.00 7.14
CA GLU A 185 -16.67 11.97 6.67
C GLU A 185 -15.22 12.46 6.65
N GLN A 186 -14.99 13.75 6.39
CA GLN A 186 -13.67 14.38 6.55
C GLN A 186 -13.25 14.38 8.02
N GLU A 187 -14.13 14.80 8.93
CA GLU A 187 -13.89 14.75 10.39
C GLU A 187 -13.60 13.32 10.86
N TYR A 188 -14.31 12.32 10.36
CA TYR A 188 -14.05 10.92 10.65
C TYR A 188 -12.62 10.50 10.25
N LEU A 189 -12.17 10.88 9.04
CA LEU A 189 -10.80 10.62 8.62
C LEU A 189 -9.77 11.36 9.48
N LEU A 190 -10.05 12.61 9.87
CA LEU A 190 -9.17 13.38 10.76
C LEU A 190 -9.06 12.74 12.15
N GLN A 191 -10.13 12.19 12.70
CA GLN A 191 -10.08 11.46 13.98
C GLN A 191 -9.26 10.17 13.88
N ILE A 192 -9.39 9.44 12.76
CA ILE A 192 -8.53 8.27 12.50
C ILE A 192 -7.08 8.71 12.40
N GLY A 193 -6.80 9.79 11.67
CA GLY A 193 -5.46 10.34 11.50
C GLY A 193 -4.81 10.72 12.84
N GLU A 194 -5.54 11.38 13.73
CA GLU A 194 -5.07 11.76 15.06
C GLU A 194 -4.72 10.52 15.92
N ARG A 195 -5.58 9.49 15.89
CA ARG A 195 -5.27 8.21 16.57
C ARG A 195 -4.10 7.47 15.97
N THR A 196 -3.95 7.52 14.65
CA THR A 196 -2.81 6.92 13.94
C THR A 196 -1.51 7.64 14.30
N TRP A 197 -1.55 8.98 14.38
CA TRP A 197 -0.42 9.81 14.82
C TRP A 197 0.06 9.44 16.23
N LYS A 198 -0.86 9.07 17.13
CA LYS A 198 -0.53 8.65 18.50
C LYS A 198 0.48 7.48 18.56
N TYR A 199 0.51 6.60 17.55
CA TYR A 199 1.56 5.57 17.44
C TYR A 199 2.95 6.20 17.35
N PHE A 200 3.12 7.17 16.46
CA PHE A 200 4.41 7.83 16.25
C PHE A 200 4.75 8.75 17.41
N TYR A 201 3.79 9.52 17.91
CA TYR A 201 3.97 10.39 19.07
C TYR A 201 4.47 9.64 20.31
N GLU A 202 3.92 8.45 20.61
CA GLU A 202 4.36 7.66 21.77
C GLU A 202 5.71 6.94 21.55
N ASN A 203 6.13 6.69 20.30
CA ASN A 203 7.29 5.83 20.01
C ASN A 203 8.50 6.55 19.41
N ILE A 204 8.34 7.74 18.81
CA ILE A 204 9.43 8.64 18.38
C ILE A 204 9.86 9.45 19.61
N ASN A 205 10.64 8.80 20.47
CA ASN A 205 11.04 9.34 21.78
C ASN A 205 12.52 9.03 22.07
N GLU A 206 13.02 9.49 23.21
CA GLU A 206 14.44 9.31 23.61
C GLU A 206 14.85 7.84 23.74
N GLU A 207 13.96 6.96 24.23
CA GLU A 207 14.25 5.53 24.41
C GLU A 207 14.60 4.84 23.09
N ASN A 208 13.92 5.22 22.01
CA ASN A 208 14.14 4.72 20.65
C ASN A 208 15.10 5.59 19.82
N ASN A 209 15.85 6.50 20.45
CA ASN A 209 16.68 7.50 19.76
C ASN A 209 15.91 8.30 18.69
N PHE A 210 14.63 8.55 18.94
CA PHE A 210 13.67 9.18 18.04
C PHE A 210 13.43 8.42 16.72
N LEU A 211 13.77 7.14 16.63
CA LEU A 211 13.43 6.32 15.46
C LEU A 211 12.13 5.54 15.69
N PRO A 212 11.22 5.46 14.71
CA PRO A 212 10.00 4.67 14.88
C PRO A 212 10.35 3.17 14.93
N PRO A 213 9.91 2.43 15.97
CA PRO A 213 10.05 0.98 16.03
C PRO A 213 9.21 0.31 14.93
N ASP A 214 9.55 -0.92 14.57
CA ASP A 214 8.95 -1.63 13.44
C ASP A 214 7.47 -1.95 13.66
N ASN A 215 7.13 -2.39 14.87
CA ASN A 215 5.76 -2.72 15.23
C ASN A 215 5.49 -2.62 16.73
N TYR A 216 4.21 -2.45 17.06
CA TYR A 216 3.64 -2.60 18.40
C TYR A 216 2.59 -3.74 18.37
N GLN A 217 2.73 -4.75 19.24
CA GLN A 217 1.80 -5.88 19.34
C GLN A 217 1.16 -5.94 20.73
N GLU A 218 -0.17 -5.98 20.79
CA GLU A 218 -0.89 -5.96 22.06
C GLU A 218 -0.76 -7.26 22.85
N ASP A 219 -0.71 -8.39 22.13
CA ASP A 219 -0.70 -9.74 22.70
C ASP A 219 0.69 -10.18 23.21
N ARG A 220 1.69 -9.28 23.20
CA ARG A 220 3.05 -9.59 23.67
C ARG A 220 3.35 -8.96 25.02
N LYS A 221 4.23 -9.62 25.80
CA LYS A 221 4.84 -9.04 27.00
C LYS A 221 5.66 -7.79 26.66
N ASN A 222 6.58 -7.93 25.69
CA ASN A 222 7.28 -6.80 25.09
C ASN A 222 6.48 -6.33 23.87
N LYS A 223 5.70 -5.27 24.06
CA LYS A 223 4.78 -4.79 23.03
C LYS A 223 5.50 -4.14 21.86
N VAL A 224 6.62 -3.47 22.09
CA VAL A 224 7.38 -2.76 21.05
C VAL A 224 8.53 -3.63 20.53
N ALA A 225 8.64 -3.74 19.21
CA ALA A 225 9.80 -4.33 18.55
C ALA A 225 10.87 -3.25 18.31
N ALA A 226 11.93 -3.25 19.13
CA ALA A 226 13.01 -2.27 19.12
C ALA A 226 13.96 -2.40 17.90
N ARG A 227 13.39 -2.33 16.70
CA ARG A 227 14.13 -2.31 15.43
C ARG A 227 13.47 -1.37 14.44
N THR A 228 14.19 -0.83 13.49
CA THR A 228 13.64 0.02 12.43
C THR A 228 14.32 -0.24 11.09
N SER A 229 13.67 0.18 10.00
CA SER A 229 14.15 0.03 8.62
C SER A 229 14.24 1.39 7.92
N PRO A 230 14.99 1.51 6.80
CA PRO A 230 15.08 2.77 6.06
C PRO A 230 13.71 3.32 5.64
N THR A 231 12.81 2.43 5.18
CA THR A 231 11.41 2.79 4.85
C THR A 231 10.66 3.32 6.09
N ASN A 232 10.75 2.65 7.24
CA ASN A 232 10.08 3.09 8.47
C ASN A 232 10.62 4.47 8.93
N ILE A 233 11.93 4.69 8.85
CA ILE A 233 12.57 5.97 9.21
C ILE A 233 12.03 7.10 8.32
N GLY A 234 12.05 6.92 7.00
CA GLY A 234 11.57 7.94 6.05
C GLY A 234 10.08 8.23 6.21
N LEU A 235 9.27 7.18 6.35
CA LEU A 235 7.83 7.32 6.63
C LEU A 235 7.57 8.01 7.96
N GLY A 236 8.32 7.68 9.02
CA GLY A 236 8.22 8.34 10.33
C GLY A 236 8.40 9.86 10.24
N MET A 237 9.40 10.33 9.50
CA MET A 237 9.58 11.77 9.26
C MET A 237 8.39 12.40 8.51
N LEU A 238 7.83 11.70 7.51
CA LEU A 238 6.62 12.18 6.82
C LEU A 238 5.37 12.17 7.71
N THR A 239 5.29 11.31 8.73
CA THR A 239 4.18 11.35 9.71
C THR A 239 4.23 12.59 10.59
N ILE A 240 5.43 13.06 10.97
CA ILE A 240 5.61 14.33 11.68
C ILE A 240 5.09 15.49 10.82
N ILE A 241 5.45 15.52 9.54
CA ILE A 241 4.96 16.53 8.59
C ILE A 241 3.44 16.41 8.43
N SER A 242 2.90 15.19 8.36
CA SER A 242 1.45 14.98 8.28
C SER A 242 0.73 15.49 9.53
N ALA A 243 1.30 15.30 10.71
CA ALA A 243 0.73 15.78 11.96
C ALA A 243 0.69 17.31 12.01
N TYR A 244 1.72 17.99 11.48
CA TYR A 244 1.68 19.44 11.30
C TYR A 244 0.63 19.87 10.26
N ASP A 245 0.65 19.29 9.06
CA ASP A 245 -0.26 19.64 7.96
C ASP A 245 -1.74 19.44 8.32
N LEU A 246 -2.04 18.45 9.19
CA LEU A 246 -3.37 18.15 9.70
C LEU A 246 -3.71 18.90 10.99
N ASN A 247 -2.81 19.74 11.50
CA ASN A 247 -2.93 20.55 12.73
C ASN A 247 -3.06 19.72 14.03
N TYR A 248 -2.38 18.58 14.13
CA TYR A 248 -2.26 17.80 15.37
C TYR A 248 -1.13 18.30 16.28
N ILE A 249 -0.07 18.86 15.69
CA ILE A 249 1.09 19.42 16.40
C ILE A 249 1.46 20.79 15.81
N ALA A 250 2.13 21.62 16.61
CA ALA A 250 2.65 22.90 16.15
C ALA A 250 3.93 22.73 15.31
N ILE A 251 4.26 23.74 14.49
CA ILE A 251 5.46 23.71 13.64
C ILE A 251 6.75 23.58 14.46
N GLY A 252 6.84 24.24 15.62
CA GLY A 252 8.02 24.16 16.49
C GLY A 252 8.32 22.72 16.93
N GLU A 253 7.29 21.99 17.37
CA GLU A 253 7.40 20.58 17.76
C GLU A 253 7.79 19.70 16.57
N ALA A 254 7.18 19.93 15.40
CA ALA A 254 7.52 19.19 14.18
C ALA A 254 9.00 19.38 13.79
N LEU A 255 9.50 20.61 13.83
CA LEU A 255 10.91 20.91 13.52
C LEU A 255 11.87 20.31 14.53
N GLU A 256 11.53 20.30 15.82
CA GLU A 256 12.34 19.68 16.86
C GLU A 256 12.46 18.16 16.66
N LEU A 257 11.34 17.48 16.41
CA LEU A 257 11.32 16.03 16.16
C LEU A 257 12.09 15.67 14.89
N LEU A 258 11.88 16.41 13.80
CA LEU A 258 12.63 16.20 12.56
C LEU A 258 14.14 16.39 12.76
N ASN A 259 14.55 17.43 13.50
CA ASN A 259 15.96 17.67 13.78
C ASN A 259 16.58 16.52 14.56
N LYS A 260 15.92 16.05 15.63
CA LYS A 260 16.36 14.90 16.42
C LYS A 260 16.48 13.63 15.60
N MET A 261 15.50 13.36 14.72
CA MET A 261 15.56 12.22 13.80
C MET A 261 16.75 12.32 12.83
N ILE A 262 16.95 13.49 12.22
CA ILE A 262 18.03 13.71 11.24
C ILE A 262 19.41 13.58 11.92
N GLU A 263 19.58 14.10 13.13
CA GLU A 263 20.80 13.92 13.92
C GLU A 263 21.08 12.45 14.26
N THR A 264 20.05 11.67 14.60
CA THR A 264 20.19 10.22 14.81
C THR A 264 20.57 9.52 13.50
N ILE A 265 19.93 9.85 12.39
CA ILE A 265 20.20 9.24 11.08
C ILE A 265 21.64 9.51 10.65
N ASP A 266 22.18 10.72 10.86
CA ASP A 266 23.56 11.04 10.49
C ASP A 266 24.56 10.13 11.24
N LYS A 267 24.27 9.79 12.50
CA LYS A 267 25.08 8.88 13.34
C LYS A 267 24.99 7.40 12.93
N LEU A 268 23.93 6.98 12.24
CA LEU A 268 23.77 5.57 11.83
C LEU A 268 24.94 5.13 10.93
N SER A 269 25.44 3.92 11.17
CA SER A 269 26.40 3.26 10.27
C SER A 269 25.79 3.03 8.89
N LYS A 270 26.51 3.34 7.81
CA LYS A 270 26.02 3.25 6.42
C LYS A 270 27.00 2.45 5.55
N TRP A 271 26.51 1.89 4.46
CA TRP A 271 27.32 1.20 3.45
C TRP A 271 27.15 1.93 2.11
N ASN A 272 28.20 2.60 1.62
CA ASN A 272 28.15 3.42 0.40
C ASN A 272 26.96 4.41 0.38
N GLY A 273 26.73 5.06 1.52
CA GLY A 273 25.59 5.97 1.74
C GLY A 273 24.27 5.27 2.06
N HIS A 274 24.09 3.99 1.73
CA HIS A 274 22.87 3.23 2.05
C HIS A 274 22.77 2.90 3.54
N LEU A 275 21.55 2.97 4.05
CA LEU A 275 21.19 2.43 5.34
C LEU A 275 21.07 0.90 5.26
N TYR A 276 21.43 0.22 6.35
CA TYR A 276 21.16 -1.20 6.55
C TYR A 276 19.67 -1.45 6.71
N ASN A 277 19.23 -2.65 6.34
CA ASN A 277 17.81 -3.03 6.35
C ASN A 277 17.17 -2.94 7.73
N TRP A 278 17.95 -3.22 8.78
CA TRP A 278 17.49 -3.22 10.16
C TRP A 278 18.54 -2.62 11.10
N TYR A 279 18.10 -1.72 11.97
CA TYR A 279 18.86 -1.22 13.11
C TYR A 279 18.11 -1.51 14.40
N ASN A 280 18.82 -1.75 15.50
CA ASN A 280 18.25 -1.69 16.83
C ASN A 280 17.96 -0.22 17.20
N THR A 281 16.75 0.11 17.63
CA THR A 281 16.37 1.51 17.93
C THR A 281 16.99 2.04 19.21
N ASN A 282 17.37 1.18 20.16
CA ASN A 282 18.03 1.61 21.40
C ASN A 282 19.54 1.78 21.23
N THR A 283 20.21 0.89 20.49
CA THR A 283 21.69 0.89 20.36
C THR A 283 22.21 1.54 19.08
N LEU A 284 21.35 1.77 18.08
CA LEU A 284 21.72 2.25 16.74
C LEU A 284 22.62 1.30 15.93
N GLU A 285 22.82 0.08 16.42
CA GLU A 285 23.62 -0.93 15.74
C GLU A 285 22.82 -1.63 14.64
N PRO A 286 23.42 -1.90 13.46
CA PRO A 286 22.81 -2.74 12.44
C PRO A 286 22.57 -4.16 12.96
N LEU A 287 21.40 -4.73 12.69
CA LEU A 287 21.11 -6.13 13.03
C LEU A 287 21.80 -7.10 12.07
N ILE A 288 22.21 -8.25 12.59
CA ILE A 288 22.83 -9.34 11.82
C ILE A 288 21.77 -10.38 11.45
N PRO A 289 21.76 -10.92 10.20
CA PRO A 289 22.66 -10.60 9.09
C PRO A 289 22.37 -9.22 8.49
N ARG A 290 23.44 -8.51 8.06
CA ARG A 290 23.34 -7.18 7.50
C ARG A 290 22.98 -7.25 6.02
N TYR A 291 21.99 -6.46 5.64
CA TYR A 291 21.48 -6.45 4.28
C TYR A 291 21.24 -5.01 3.83
N ILE A 292 21.44 -4.76 2.54
CA ILE A 292 21.11 -3.48 1.90
C ILE A 292 19.97 -3.73 0.93
N SER A 293 18.78 -3.22 1.25
CA SER A 293 17.60 -3.31 0.39
C SER A 293 17.57 -2.14 -0.58
N THR A 294 17.44 -2.45 -1.88
CA THR A 294 17.33 -1.43 -2.92
C THR A 294 16.05 -0.62 -2.75
N VAL A 295 14.94 -1.29 -2.44
CA VAL A 295 13.64 -0.65 -2.26
C VAL A 295 13.61 0.22 -1.02
N ASP A 296 14.09 -0.28 0.10
CA ASP A 296 13.99 0.49 1.35
C ASP A 296 14.81 1.77 1.29
N ASN A 297 16.02 1.70 0.71
CA ASN A 297 16.82 2.88 0.49
C ASN A 297 16.21 3.79 -0.59
N GLY A 298 15.65 3.23 -1.66
CA GLY A 298 14.94 4.02 -2.67
C GLY A 298 13.73 4.78 -2.11
N ASN A 299 12.97 4.14 -1.21
CA ASN A 299 11.86 4.75 -0.49
C ASN A 299 12.37 5.85 0.43
N PHE A 300 13.35 5.54 1.28
CA PHE A 300 13.98 6.49 2.20
C PHE A 300 14.47 7.76 1.50
N ILE A 301 15.27 7.63 0.44
CA ILE A 301 15.78 8.78 -0.33
C ILE A 301 14.64 9.53 -1.02
N GLY A 302 13.65 8.83 -1.58
CA GLY A 302 12.49 9.50 -2.18
C GLY A 302 11.69 10.32 -1.16
N TYR A 303 11.55 9.84 0.08
CA TYR A 303 10.91 10.61 1.16
C TYR A 303 11.76 11.78 1.63
N LEU A 304 13.10 11.67 1.60
CA LEU A 304 13.98 12.80 1.89
C LEU A 304 13.81 13.98 0.93
N TYR A 305 13.53 13.74 -0.36
CA TYR A 305 13.19 14.82 -1.30
C TYR A 305 11.91 15.57 -0.89
N THR A 306 10.90 14.84 -0.40
CA THR A 306 9.67 15.45 0.12
C THR A 306 9.92 16.25 1.40
N ILE A 307 10.75 15.74 2.31
CA ILE A 307 11.11 16.42 3.57
C ILE A 307 11.96 17.66 3.29
N LYS A 308 12.93 17.55 2.38
CA LYS A 308 13.75 18.67 1.89
C LYS A 308 12.85 19.80 1.39
N GLN A 309 11.89 19.50 0.53
CA GLN A 309 10.98 20.52 0.02
C GLN A 309 10.11 21.12 1.11
N PHE A 310 9.57 20.31 2.04
CA PHE A 310 8.83 20.83 3.19
C PHE A 310 9.63 21.88 3.97
N LEU A 311 10.89 21.61 4.29
CA LEU A 311 11.76 22.54 5.00
C LEU A 311 12.03 23.83 4.19
N ILE A 312 12.14 23.74 2.86
CA ILE A 312 12.27 24.90 1.97
C ILE A 312 10.98 25.73 1.97
N ASP A 313 9.82 25.09 1.88
CA ASP A 313 8.51 25.77 1.91
C ASP A 313 8.34 26.56 3.21
N ILE A 314 8.68 25.93 4.34
CA ILE A 314 8.67 26.57 5.66
C ILE A 314 9.61 27.80 5.68
N LEU A 315 10.84 27.69 5.19
CA LEU A 315 11.77 28.83 5.10
C LEU A 315 11.24 29.99 4.24
N ASN A 316 10.52 29.69 3.16
CA ASN A 316 9.95 30.68 2.26
C ASN A 316 8.77 31.41 2.89
N VAL A 317 7.90 30.70 3.63
CA VAL A 317 6.79 31.32 4.39
C VAL A 317 7.30 32.31 5.43
N GLY A 318 8.43 32.00 6.08
CA GLY A 318 9.08 32.92 7.03
C GLY A 318 9.79 34.13 6.42
N ALA A 319 9.89 34.23 5.09
CA ALA A 319 10.55 35.33 4.38
C ALA A 319 9.57 36.37 3.78
N ASP A 320 8.28 36.05 3.72
CA ASP A 320 7.23 36.91 3.17
C ASP A 320 6.38 37.49 4.32
N ASP A 321 6.73 38.69 4.78
CA ASP A 321 6.04 39.42 5.88
C ASP A 321 4.59 39.84 5.52
N SER A 322 4.09 39.50 4.32
CA SER A 322 2.85 40.07 3.76
C SER A 322 1.63 39.14 3.70
N VAL A 323 1.71 37.90 4.20
CA VAL A 323 0.59 36.93 4.16
C VAL A 323 0.11 36.55 5.57
N TYR A 324 -0.43 37.52 6.32
CA TYR A 324 -1.10 37.25 7.60
C TYR A 324 -2.52 37.83 7.64
N SER A 325 -3.49 37.02 7.23
CA SER A 325 -4.89 36.95 7.69
C SER A 325 -5.58 35.88 6.80
N GLN A 326 -6.44 34.96 7.21
CA GLN A 326 -7.35 34.79 8.34
C GLN A 326 -7.52 33.27 8.54
N ASN A 327 -7.38 32.75 9.77
CA ASN A 327 -8.10 31.56 10.23
C ASN A 327 -7.94 31.41 11.75
N GLU A 328 -9.05 31.52 12.47
CA GLU A 328 -9.14 31.57 13.94
C GLU A 328 -9.22 30.16 14.57
N ASN A 329 -8.16 29.35 14.47
CA ASN A 329 -8.08 28.10 15.26
C ASN A 329 -6.82 28.05 16.13
N ALA A 330 -7.04 27.72 17.41
CA ALA A 330 -6.14 27.93 18.55
C ALA A 330 -4.82 27.11 18.60
N LEU A 331 -4.46 26.38 17.54
CA LEU A 331 -3.23 25.56 17.47
C LEU A 331 -2.18 26.07 16.47
N GLN A 332 -2.50 27.09 15.66
CA GLN A 332 -1.53 27.66 14.73
C GLN A 332 -0.69 28.72 15.43
N GLU A 333 0.49 28.33 15.91
CA GLU A 333 1.57 29.29 16.12
C GLU A 333 1.78 30.10 14.84
N ASN A 334 2.05 31.40 14.97
CA ASN A 334 2.43 32.21 13.82
C ASN A 334 3.76 31.66 13.27
N VAL A 335 3.67 30.93 12.16
CA VAL A 335 4.79 30.23 11.51
C VAL A 335 5.97 31.18 11.27
N GLY A 336 5.70 32.41 10.82
CA GLY A 336 6.72 33.45 10.63
C GLY A 336 7.34 33.94 11.93
N ALA A 337 6.58 34.05 13.02
CA ALA A 337 7.13 34.38 14.34
C ALA A 337 8.02 33.26 14.89
N THR A 338 7.67 32.00 14.65
CA THR A 338 8.49 30.84 15.06
C THR A 338 9.76 30.74 14.20
N ILE A 339 9.69 30.96 12.89
CA ILE A 339 10.83 30.89 11.96
C ILE A 339 11.74 32.13 12.02
N GLY A 340 11.16 33.30 12.30
CA GLY A 340 11.88 34.57 12.45
C GLY A 340 12.91 34.56 13.57
N ARG A 341 12.85 33.57 14.48
CA ARG A 341 13.92 33.29 15.45
C ARG A 341 15.17 32.78 14.72
N PRO A 342 16.33 33.47 14.80
CA PRO A 342 17.53 33.08 14.07
C PRO A 342 17.98 31.63 14.30
N GLN A 343 17.76 31.11 15.51
CA GLN A 343 18.09 29.74 15.90
C GLN A 343 17.31 28.70 15.08
N ASN A 344 15.99 28.89 14.92
CA ASN A 344 15.13 27.97 14.17
C ASN A 344 15.48 27.99 12.68
N ARG A 345 15.74 29.16 12.11
CA ARG A 345 16.20 29.29 10.73
C ARG A 345 17.53 28.56 10.50
N GLN A 346 18.49 28.72 11.41
CA GLN A 346 19.78 28.04 11.33
C GLN A 346 19.64 26.52 11.47
N GLN A 347 18.77 26.06 12.35
CA GLN A 347 18.46 24.63 12.51
C GLN A 347 17.90 24.04 11.22
N ILE A 348 16.94 24.71 10.57
CA ILE A 348 16.39 24.25 9.28
C ILE A 348 17.47 24.17 8.20
N LEU A 349 18.37 25.16 8.12
CA LEU A 349 19.48 25.14 7.18
C LEU A 349 20.44 23.98 7.44
N SER A 350 20.71 23.65 8.71
CA SER A 350 21.53 22.50 9.11
C SER A 350 20.89 21.16 8.71
N MET A 351 19.57 21.03 8.95
CA MET A 351 18.80 19.85 8.52
C MET A 351 18.86 19.69 6.99
N LEU A 352 18.66 20.76 6.23
CA LEU A 352 18.76 20.76 4.77
C LEU A 352 20.14 20.32 4.27
N GLN A 353 21.21 20.82 4.88
CA GLN A 353 22.58 20.42 4.55
C GLN A 353 22.78 18.91 4.79
N THR A 354 22.31 18.40 5.93
CA THR A 354 22.43 16.98 6.28
C THR A 354 21.61 16.09 5.32
N ILE A 355 20.39 16.49 5.01
CA ILE A 355 19.52 15.77 4.05
C ILE A 355 20.16 15.74 2.67
N ASN A 356 20.65 16.88 2.14
CA ASN A 356 21.32 16.90 0.84
C ASN A 356 22.55 16.00 0.83
N LYS A 357 23.37 16.03 1.88
CA LYS A 357 24.52 15.14 2.04
C LYS A 357 24.12 13.66 2.02
N ILE A 358 23.03 13.28 2.67
CA ILE A 358 22.54 11.88 2.66
C ILE A 358 22.06 11.50 1.24
N ILE A 359 21.28 12.37 0.60
CA ILE A 359 20.78 12.14 -0.76
C ILE A 359 21.95 11.97 -1.73
N GLU A 360 22.93 12.87 -1.71
CA GLU A 360 24.08 12.86 -2.61
C GLU A 360 24.96 11.63 -2.43
N ASN A 361 25.26 11.24 -1.19
CA ASN A 361 26.18 10.14 -0.88
C ASN A 361 25.58 8.74 -1.09
N THR A 362 24.27 8.61 -1.21
CA THR A 362 23.63 7.31 -1.45
C THR A 362 23.78 6.93 -2.92
N ASP A 363 24.65 5.95 -3.20
CA ASP A 363 25.01 5.55 -4.56
C ASP A 363 24.23 4.31 -5.01
N PHE A 364 23.18 4.49 -5.82
CA PHE A 364 22.39 3.36 -6.33
C PHE A 364 23.11 2.53 -7.41
N SER A 365 24.21 3.02 -8.01
CA SER A 365 24.89 2.32 -9.10
C SER A 365 25.43 0.95 -8.67
N ILE A 366 25.82 0.80 -7.40
CA ILE A 366 26.34 -0.45 -6.83
C ILE A 366 25.29 -1.56 -6.68
N LEU A 367 24.00 -1.20 -6.62
CA LEU A 367 22.87 -2.14 -6.55
C LEU A 367 22.32 -2.49 -7.95
N TYR A 368 22.84 -1.81 -8.98
CA TYR A 368 22.37 -1.92 -10.35
C TYR A 368 23.19 -2.92 -11.16
N ASN A 369 22.50 -3.80 -11.88
CA ASN A 369 23.14 -4.73 -12.80
C ASN A 369 23.10 -4.18 -14.23
N HIS A 370 24.23 -3.63 -14.69
CA HIS A 370 24.37 -3.06 -16.03
C HIS A 370 24.14 -4.05 -17.18
N LYS A 371 24.35 -5.35 -16.98
CA LYS A 371 24.08 -6.36 -18.02
C LYS A 371 22.58 -6.57 -18.21
N LYS A 372 21.83 -6.62 -17.10
CA LYS A 372 20.36 -6.80 -17.12
C LYS A 372 19.61 -5.49 -17.32
N ASN A 373 20.26 -4.35 -17.05
CA ASN A 373 19.64 -3.03 -16.91
C ASN A 373 18.59 -2.95 -15.79
N LEU A 374 18.73 -3.77 -14.75
CA LEU A 374 17.77 -3.91 -13.64
C LEU A 374 18.48 -3.81 -12.30
N PHE A 375 17.74 -3.39 -11.28
CA PHE A 375 18.19 -3.45 -9.90
C PHE A 375 18.13 -4.87 -9.37
N SER A 376 19.18 -5.27 -8.64
CA SER A 376 19.09 -6.40 -7.72
C SER A 376 18.11 -6.06 -6.58
N ILE A 377 17.52 -7.07 -5.94
CA ILE A 377 16.68 -6.83 -4.75
C ILE A 377 17.51 -6.19 -3.63
N GLY A 378 18.81 -6.45 -3.61
CA GLY A 378 19.73 -5.85 -2.66
C GLY A 378 21.06 -6.56 -2.56
N PHE A 379 21.85 -6.18 -1.57
CA PHE A 379 23.21 -6.66 -1.33
C PHE A 379 23.32 -7.36 0.03
N ASP A 380 23.86 -8.58 0.01
CA ASP A 380 24.19 -9.35 1.21
C ASP A 380 25.61 -8.99 1.64
N ILE A 381 25.74 -8.37 2.82
CA ILE A 381 27.00 -7.81 3.31
C ILE A 381 27.95 -8.91 3.75
N GLU A 382 27.43 -9.92 4.44
CA GLU A 382 28.20 -11.05 4.95
C GLU A 382 28.77 -11.91 3.81
N GLN A 383 28.01 -12.08 2.72
CA GLN A 383 28.46 -12.80 1.52
C GLN A 383 29.17 -11.90 0.50
N ASN A 384 29.21 -10.59 0.75
CA ASN A 384 29.77 -9.55 -0.11
C ASN A 384 29.32 -9.68 -1.58
N LYS A 385 28.00 -9.87 -1.79
CA LYS A 385 27.45 -10.09 -3.14
C LYS A 385 26.05 -9.52 -3.31
N LEU A 386 25.74 -9.14 -4.55
CA LEU A 386 24.37 -8.84 -4.97
C LEU A 386 23.51 -10.12 -4.93
N THR A 387 22.26 -9.96 -4.51
CA THR A 387 21.28 -11.04 -4.60
C THR A 387 20.96 -11.34 -6.07
N ASN A 388 20.68 -12.62 -6.36
CA ASN A 388 20.45 -13.07 -7.74
C ASN A 388 18.99 -12.91 -8.20
N SER A 389 18.23 -12.07 -7.52
CA SER A 389 16.85 -11.69 -7.82
C SER A 389 16.80 -10.21 -8.19
N TYR A 390 15.89 -9.84 -9.08
CA TYR A 390 15.89 -8.51 -9.71
C TYR A 390 14.47 -7.94 -9.79
N TYR A 391 14.35 -6.63 -9.69
CA TYR A 391 13.09 -5.91 -9.92
C TYR A 391 12.90 -5.67 -11.41
N ASP A 392 11.96 -6.39 -12.02
CA ASP A 392 11.73 -6.39 -13.47
C ASP A 392 10.32 -5.95 -13.87
N LEU A 393 9.43 -5.61 -12.93
CA LEU A 393 8.06 -5.17 -13.22
C LEU A 393 7.90 -3.66 -12.97
N LEU A 394 7.12 -2.98 -13.84
CA LEU A 394 6.81 -1.56 -13.65
C LEU A 394 5.77 -1.33 -12.53
N ALA A 395 4.83 -2.27 -12.36
CA ALA A 395 3.92 -2.28 -11.21
C ALA A 395 4.59 -2.97 -10.02
N SER A 396 5.41 -2.21 -9.30
CA SER A 396 6.12 -2.62 -8.11
C SER A 396 6.43 -1.39 -7.24
N GLU A 397 6.57 -1.64 -5.95
CA GLU A 397 7.10 -0.73 -4.95
C GLU A 397 8.48 -0.17 -5.33
N ALA A 398 9.29 -0.96 -6.04
CA ALA A 398 10.64 -0.58 -6.46
C ALA A 398 10.68 0.55 -7.49
N ARG A 399 9.52 0.90 -8.07
CA ARG A 399 9.41 2.01 -9.03
C ARG A 399 9.93 3.33 -8.45
N GLN A 400 9.78 3.56 -7.15
CA GLN A 400 10.34 4.75 -6.51
C GLN A 400 11.88 4.73 -6.54
N ALA A 401 12.50 3.62 -6.17
CA ALA A 401 13.96 3.46 -6.26
C ALA A 401 14.46 3.69 -7.69
N SER A 402 13.76 3.14 -8.69
CA SER A 402 14.04 3.35 -10.11
C SER A 402 13.99 4.82 -10.51
N LEU A 403 12.94 5.55 -10.13
CA LEU A 403 12.76 6.95 -10.47
C LEU A 403 13.86 7.81 -9.82
N ILE A 404 14.12 7.60 -8.53
CA ILE A 404 15.11 8.34 -7.74
C ILE A 404 16.52 8.12 -8.28
N ALA A 405 16.90 6.88 -8.57
CA ALA A 405 18.24 6.59 -9.10
C ALA A 405 18.46 7.21 -10.48
N ILE A 406 17.41 7.32 -11.32
CA ILE A 406 17.49 8.01 -12.61
C ILE A 406 17.58 9.53 -12.41
N ALA A 407 16.77 10.09 -11.51
CA ALA A 407 16.78 11.52 -11.17
C ALA A 407 18.16 11.98 -10.65
N LYS A 408 18.77 11.17 -9.78
CA LYS A 408 20.13 11.36 -9.26
C LYS A 408 21.23 11.13 -10.29
N LYS A 409 20.90 10.55 -11.45
CA LYS A 409 21.84 10.13 -12.50
C LYS A 409 22.80 9.00 -12.10
N ASP A 410 22.48 8.26 -11.04
CA ASP A 410 23.22 7.05 -10.63
C ASP A 410 23.05 5.93 -11.67
N VAL A 411 21.89 5.88 -12.33
CA VAL A 411 21.57 4.86 -13.35
C VAL A 411 20.97 5.51 -14.61
N PRO A 412 21.17 4.92 -15.80
CA PRO A 412 20.63 5.49 -17.04
C PRO A 412 19.12 5.32 -17.14
N ALA A 413 18.44 6.26 -17.82
CA ALA A 413 17.00 6.19 -18.10
C ALA A 413 16.55 4.92 -18.84
N LYS A 414 17.46 4.22 -19.53
CA LYS A 414 17.22 2.90 -20.13
C LYS A 414 16.72 1.87 -19.11
N HIS A 415 17.08 2.02 -17.83
CA HIS A 415 16.54 1.18 -16.75
C HIS A 415 15.00 1.20 -16.75
N TRP A 416 14.39 2.39 -16.80
CA TRP A 416 12.94 2.54 -16.78
C TRP A 416 12.27 1.76 -17.92
N ASN A 417 12.85 1.81 -19.12
CA ASN A 417 12.35 1.09 -20.30
C ASN A 417 12.56 -0.43 -20.23
N SER A 418 13.45 -0.90 -19.35
CA SER A 418 13.74 -2.33 -19.17
C SER A 418 12.75 -3.02 -18.22
N LEU A 419 11.98 -2.25 -17.45
CA LEU A 419 10.88 -2.78 -16.63
C LEU A 419 9.77 -3.36 -17.53
N SER A 420 9.12 -4.42 -17.11
CA SER A 420 8.08 -5.08 -17.89
C SER A 420 6.77 -4.31 -17.84
N ARG A 421 6.12 -4.19 -19.01
CA ARG A 421 4.75 -3.68 -19.17
C ARG A 421 3.74 -4.81 -19.36
N THR A 422 4.01 -6.00 -18.82
CA THR A 422 3.08 -7.13 -18.92
C THR A 422 1.70 -6.75 -18.39
N LEU A 423 0.69 -6.89 -19.23
CA LEU A 423 -0.70 -6.56 -18.89
C LEU A 423 -1.51 -7.81 -18.60
N THR A 424 -2.55 -7.62 -17.81
CA THR A 424 -3.67 -8.56 -17.70
C THR A 424 -4.99 -7.84 -17.99
N SER A 425 -6.09 -8.59 -18.07
CA SER A 425 -7.41 -8.02 -18.34
C SER A 425 -8.52 -8.64 -17.50
N LEU A 426 -9.55 -7.84 -17.19
CA LEU A 426 -10.76 -8.26 -16.49
C LEU A 426 -11.94 -7.38 -16.97
N ASN A 427 -13.07 -7.99 -17.33
CA ASN A 427 -14.27 -7.26 -17.79
C ASN A 427 -14.02 -6.25 -18.93
N LYS A 428 -13.10 -6.60 -19.84
CA LYS A 428 -12.59 -5.75 -20.93
C LYS A 428 -11.80 -4.51 -20.47
N TYR A 429 -11.44 -4.38 -19.20
CA TYR A 429 -10.42 -3.42 -18.75
C TYR A 429 -9.06 -4.10 -18.68
N LYS A 430 -7.98 -3.32 -18.72
CA LYS A 430 -6.60 -3.81 -18.68
C LYS A 430 -5.76 -3.01 -17.70
N GLY A 431 -4.75 -3.65 -17.13
CA GLY A 431 -3.79 -3.03 -16.22
C GLY A 431 -2.53 -3.89 -16.10
N LEU A 432 -1.47 -3.27 -15.58
CA LEU A 432 -0.20 -3.94 -15.34
C LEU A 432 -0.36 -5.10 -14.34
N ILE A 433 0.37 -6.17 -14.58
CA ILE A 433 0.56 -7.25 -13.62
C ILE A 433 1.71 -6.90 -12.66
N SER A 434 1.62 -7.36 -11.43
CA SER A 434 2.67 -7.25 -10.41
C SER A 434 3.13 -8.65 -9.99
N TRP A 435 4.14 -8.74 -9.13
CA TRP A 435 4.65 -10.04 -8.73
C TRP A 435 3.67 -10.72 -7.79
N SER A 436 3.26 -10.01 -6.73
CA SER A 436 2.38 -10.57 -5.70
C SER A 436 0.92 -10.21 -5.88
N GLY A 437 0.57 -9.22 -6.71
CA GLY A 437 -0.83 -8.79 -6.89
C GLY A 437 -1.34 -7.97 -5.70
N THR A 438 -0.45 -7.38 -4.91
CA THR A 438 -0.77 -6.61 -3.70
C THR A 438 -1.28 -5.22 -4.06
N ALA A 439 -1.98 -4.56 -3.15
CA ALA A 439 -2.37 -3.16 -3.36
C ALA A 439 -1.18 -2.20 -3.24
N PHE A 440 -0.24 -2.51 -2.34
CA PHE A 440 0.96 -1.72 -2.08
C PHE A 440 1.86 -1.55 -3.31
N GLU A 441 2.12 -2.64 -4.06
CA GLU A 441 2.95 -2.62 -5.28
C GLU A 441 2.52 -1.54 -6.29
N TYR A 442 1.24 -1.17 -6.30
CA TYR A 442 0.70 -0.16 -7.22
C TYR A 442 0.51 1.21 -6.55
N LEU A 443 -0.05 1.22 -5.33
CA LEU A 443 -0.58 2.43 -4.71
C LEU A 443 0.41 3.13 -3.80
N MET A 444 1.31 2.40 -3.11
CA MET A 444 2.27 3.01 -2.18
C MET A 444 3.14 4.07 -2.86
N PRO A 445 3.74 3.83 -4.05
CA PRO A 445 4.61 4.83 -4.63
C PRO A 445 3.86 6.13 -5.02
N ASN A 446 2.54 6.09 -5.16
CA ASN A 446 1.72 7.28 -5.45
C ASN A 446 1.51 8.18 -4.22
N ILE A 447 2.04 7.83 -3.04
CA ILE A 447 2.02 8.69 -1.85
C ILE A 447 2.77 10.00 -2.12
N ASN A 448 3.91 9.94 -2.82
CA ASN A 448 4.71 11.11 -3.17
C ASN A 448 4.98 11.20 -4.68
N ILE A 449 4.89 10.11 -5.45
CA ILE A 449 5.09 10.18 -6.90
C ILE A 449 3.81 10.62 -7.61
N LYS A 450 3.94 11.58 -8.52
CA LYS A 450 2.83 12.06 -9.36
C LYS A 450 2.32 10.96 -10.28
N LYS A 451 1.00 10.92 -10.43
CA LYS A 451 0.30 10.13 -11.43
C LYS A 451 -0.37 11.06 -12.42
N TYR A 452 -0.20 10.78 -13.71
CA TYR A 452 -0.90 11.50 -14.75
C TYR A 452 -2.18 10.77 -15.12
N GLU A 453 -3.31 11.47 -15.13
CA GLU A 453 -4.60 10.90 -15.48
C GLU A 453 -4.53 10.24 -16.87
N GLY A 454 -4.96 8.98 -16.97
CA GLY A 454 -4.98 8.23 -18.23
C GLY A 454 -3.62 7.67 -18.66
N SER A 455 -2.58 7.89 -17.87
CA SER A 455 -1.31 7.17 -18.00
C SER A 455 -1.50 5.66 -17.73
N LEU A 456 -0.55 4.86 -18.20
CA LEU A 456 -0.44 3.43 -17.95
C LEU A 456 -0.48 3.10 -16.46
N LEU A 457 0.22 3.88 -15.64
CA LEU A 457 0.28 3.70 -14.19
C LEU A 457 -1.05 4.04 -13.54
N ASP A 458 -1.69 5.15 -13.94
CA ASP A 458 -3.00 5.54 -13.40
C ASP A 458 -4.10 4.52 -13.73
N GLU A 459 -4.20 4.12 -15.00
CA GLU A 459 -5.12 3.08 -15.45
C GLU A 459 -4.88 1.76 -14.72
N SER A 460 -3.62 1.39 -14.48
CA SER A 460 -3.27 0.18 -13.73
C SER A 460 -3.69 0.25 -12.26
N CYS A 461 -3.55 1.41 -11.61
CA CYS A 461 -4.01 1.60 -10.23
C CYS A 461 -5.54 1.53 -10.13
N ARG A 462 -6.27 2.15 -11.06
CA ARG A 462 -7.74 2.05 -11.13
C ARG A 462 -8.18 0.61 -11.41
N PHE A 463 -7.46 -0.09 -12.27
CA PHE A 463 -7.71 -1.49 -12.60
C PHE A 463 -7.49 -2.42 -11.40
N LEU A 464 -6.42 -2.19 -10.62
CA LEU A 464 -6.19 -2.87 -9.34
C LEU A 464 -7.37 -2.66 -8.40
N ILE A 465 -7.78 -1.42 -8.14
CA ILE A 465 -8.86 -1.11 -7.18
C ILE A 465 -10.18 -1.76 -7.62
N MET A 466 -10.52 -1.67 -8.90
CA MET A 466 -11.69 -2.34 -9.47
C MET A 466 -11.62 -3.86 -9.24
N SER A 467 -10.47 -4.47 -9.50
CA SER A 467 -10.25 -5.91 -9.33
C SER A 467 -10.33 -6.34 -7.87
N GLN A 468 -9.78 -5.52 -6.94
CA GLN A 468 -9.88 -5.72 -5.49
C GLN A 468 -11.31 -5.73 -4.99
N ILE A 469 -12.10 -4.75 -5.40
CA ILE A 469 -13.52 -4.64 -5.03
C ILE A 469 -14.31 -5.83 -5.61
N GLU A 470 -14.10 -6.17 -6.88
CA GLU A 470 -14.82 -7.28 -7.53
C GLU A 470 -14.45 -8.65 -6.94
N TYR A 471 -13.17 -8.88 -6.65
CA TYR A 471 -12.69 -10.12 -6.03
C TYR A 471 -13.26 -10.30 -4.63
N SER A 472 -13.14 -9.29 -3.77
CA SER A 472 -13.59 -9.33 -2.38
C SER A 472 -15.12 -9.44 -2.28
N LYS A 473 -15.86 -8.79 -3.19
CA LYS A 473 -17.32 -8.94 -3.30
C LYS A 473 -17.74 -10.39 -3.61
N LYS A 474 -16.97 -11.10 -4.44
CA LYS A 474 -17.24 -12.52 -4.76
C LYS A 474 -16.92 -13.45 -3.59
N LEU A 475 -15.92 -13.10 -2.77
CA LEU A 475 -15.58 -13.79 -1.53
C LEU A 475 -16.55 -13.48 -0.37
N GLY A 476 -17.20 -12.32 -0.40
CA GLY A 476 -18.09 -11.87 0.67
C GLY A 476 -17.36 -11.24 1.85
N ILE A 477 -16.20 -10.64 1.61
CA ILE A 477 -15.37 -9.96 2.63
C ILE A 477 -15.11 -8.49 2.23
N PRO A 478 -14.72 -7.61 3.17
CA PRO A 478 -14.18 -6.29 2.86
C PRO A 478 -12.99 -6.37 1.89
N TRP A 479 -12.74 -5.32 1.12
CA TRP A 479 -11.60 -5.27 0.20
C TRP A 479 -10.38 -4.60 0.84
N GLY A 480 -9.21 -4.78 0.25
CA GLY A 480 -7.95 -4.26 0.78
C GLY A 480 -6.89 -5.35 0.99
N ILE A 481 -6.72 -6.25 0.02
CA ILE A 481 -5.76 -7.36 0.11
C ILE A 481 -4.38 -6.82 -0.28
N SER A 482 -3.45 -6.88 0.66
CA SER A 482 -2.05 -6.47 0.49
C SER A 482 -1.18 -7.19 1.52
N GLU A 483 0.14 -7.15 1.35
CA GLU A 483 1.10 -7.62 2.35
C GLU A 483 0.80 -7.05 3.74
N SER A 484 0.88 -7.92 4.72
CA SER A 484 0.52 -7.63 6.10
C SER A 484 0.93 -8.77 7.02
N ALA A 485 0.83 -8.55 8.32
CA ALA A 485 0.81 -9.66 9.25
C ALA A 485 -0.54 -10.41 9.21
N PHE A 486 -0.52 -11.68 9.60
CA PHE A 486 -1.70 -12.56 9.54
C PHE A 486 -1.81 -13.44 10.77
N ASN A 487 -2.92 -14.18 10.92
CA ASN A 487 -3.20 -14.97 12.12
C ASN A 487 -2.41 -16.29 12.19
N LEU A 488 -1.09 -16.17 12.15
CA LEU A 488 -0.12 -17.22 12.44
C LEU A 488 0.94 -16.60 13.35
N LYS A 489 1.24 -17.24 14.47
CA LYS A 489 2.23 -16.77 15.44
C LYS A 489 3.39 -17.75 15.54
N ASP A 490 4.60 -17.24 15.76
CA ASP A 490 5.75 -18.08 16.11
C ASP A 490 5.76 -18.45 17.61
N PHE A 491 6.77 -19.19 18.05
CA PHE A 491 6.94 -19.60 19.45
C PHE A 491 7.08 -18.41 20.43
N ASN A 492 7.43 -17.21 19.94
CA ASN A 492 7.53 -16.00 20.73
C ASN A 492 6.25 -15.15 20.67
N ASN A 493 5.15 -15.74 20.16
CA ASN A 493 3.86 -15.08 19.96
C ASN A 493 3.91 -13.93 18.94
N ASN A 494 4.90 -13.94 18.03
CA ASN A 494 5.01 -12.92 16.99
C ASN A 494 4.13 -13.27 15.81
N TYR A 495 3.20 -12.38 15.45
CA TYR A 495 2.48 -12.52 14.18
C TYR A 495 3.47 -12.59 13.01
N GLN A 496 3.26 -13.56 12.13
CA GLN A 496 4.04 -13.74 10.91
C GLN A 496 3.57 -12.75 9.84
N TYR A 497 4.47 -12.42 8.91
CA TYR A 497 4.25 -11.44 7.85
C TYR A 497 4.50 -12.05 6.48
N LYS A 498 3.63 -11.77 5.51
CA LYS A 498 3.84 -12.17 4.11
C LYS A 498 3.05 -11.30 3.14
N SER A 499 3.38 -11.42 1.85
CA SER A 499 2.66 -10.77 0.76
C SER A 499 1.33 -11.47 0.45
N PHE A 500 0.21 -10.75 0.57
CA PHE A 500 -1.11 -11.19 0.10
C PHE A 500 -1.51 -10.35 -1.10
N GLY A 501 -2.02 -11.01 -2.14
CA GLY A 501 -2.48 -10.30 -3.31
C GLY A 501 -3.51 -11.11 -4.08
N ILE A 502 -4.06 -10.50 -5.11
CA ILE A 502 -5.17 -11.11 -5.84
C ILE A 502 -4.62 -11.97 -6.98
N PRO A 503 -5.10 -13.23 -7.11
CA PRO A 503 -4.66 -14.14 -8.16
C PRO A 503 -4.78 -13.57 -9.58
N TRP A 504 -5.76 -12.69 -9.78
CA TRP A 504 -6.01 -12.02 -11.06
C TRP A 504 -4.93 -11.02 -11.48
N LEU A 505 -4.10 -10.55 -10.54
CA LEU A 505 -3.14 -9.45 -10.70
C LEU A 505 -1.69 -9.84 -10.40
N GLY A 506 -1.45 -10.93 -9.66
CA GLY A 506 -0.11 -11.39 -9.30
C GLY A 506 0.38 -12.56 -10.17
N LEU A 507 1.69 -12.65 -10.38
CA LEU A 507 2.35 -13.80 -11.02
C LEU A 507 2.62 -14.95 -10.04
N LYS A 508 2.74 -14.66 -8.75
CA LYS A 508 2.95 -15.64 -7.68
C LYS A 508 1.82 -16.70 -7.65
N ARG A 509 2.19 -17.95 -7.39
CA ARG A 509 1.24 -19.07 -7.22
C ARG A 509 0.69 -19.10 -5.79
N GLY A 510 -0.53 -19.63 -5.61
CA GLY A 510 -1.17 -19.81 -4.30
C GLY A 510 -1.75 -18.52 -3.70
N LEU A 511 -1.97 -17.49 -4.52
CA LEU A 511 -2.58 -16.23 -4.08
C LEU A 511 -4.06 -16.36 -3.68
N ASP A 512 -4.70 -17.46 -4.06
CA ASP A 512 -6.08 -17.82 -3.75
C ASP A 512 -6.23 -18.58 -2.42
N GLU A 513 -5.12 -19.01 -1.79
CA GLU A 513 -5.13 -19.82 -0.56
C GLU A 513 -5.42 -18.99 0.71
N ASP A 514 -5.07 -17.71 0.69
CA ASP A 514 -5.13 -16.82 1.84
C ASP A 514 -6.06 -15.63 1.60
N MET A 515 -6.86 -15.31 2.62
CA MET A 515 -7.84 -14.23 2.58
C MET A 515 -7.59 -13.27 3.73
N VAL A 516 -6.60 -12.39 3.56
CA VAL A 516 -6.19 -11.40 4.56
C VAL A 516 -6.41 -10.00 4.00
N VAL A 517 -7.11 -9.17 4.77
CA VAL A 517 -7.43 -7.79 4.41
C VAL A 517 -6.72 -6.83 5.35
N SER A 518 -6.15 -5.78 4.79
CA SER A 518 -5.32 -4.79 5.48
C SER A 518 -5.92 -3.39 5.32
N PRO A 519 -6.24 -2.66 6.42
CA PRO A 519 -6.88 -1.34 6.32
C PRO A 519 -6.02 -0.30 5.59
N TYR A 520 -4.69 -0.31 5.74
CA TYR A 520 -3.81 0.67 5.08
C TYR A 520 -3.95 0.68 3.55
N SER A 521 -4.19 -0.49 2.95
CA SER A 521 -4.39 -0.61 1.50
C SER A 521 -5.68 0.08 1.03
N VAL A 522 -6.68 0.19 1.91
CA VAL A 522 -7.92 0.93 1.67
C VAL A 522 -7.65 2.43 1.78
N PHE A 523 -6.85 2.87 2.76
CA PHE A 523 -6.43 4.28 2.86
C PHE A 523 -5.69 4.76 1.61
N LEU A 524 -4.79 3.95 1.06
CA LEU A 524 -4.05 4.25 -0.19
C LEU A 524 -4.98 4.52 -1.40
N SER A 525 -6.22 4.05 -1.35
CA SER A 525 -7.21 4.23 -2.42
C SER A 525 -8.05 5.51 -2.31
N LEU A 526 -7.92 6.29 -1.22
CA LEU A 526 -8.80 7.44 -0.92
C LEU A 526 -8.86 8.45 -2.07
N SER A 527 -7.74 8.70 -2.75
CA SER A 527 -7.68 9.62 -3.90
C SER A 527 -8.44 9.14 -5.13
N TYR A 528 -8.78 7.84 -5.22
CA TYR A 528 -9.50 7.23 -6.34
C TYR A 528 -10.97 7.00 -6.05
N LYS A 529 -11.28 6.45 -4.87
CA LYS A 529 -12.60 5.90 -4.52
C LYS A 529 -12.98 6.26 -3.07
N PRO A 530 -13.09 7.55 -2.73
CA PRO A 530 -13.19 7.98 -1.33
C PRO A 530 -14.45 7.47 -0.63
N LYS A 531 -15.62 7.48 -1.30
CA LYS A 531 -16.88 6.98 -0.71
C LYS A 531 -16.83 5.48 -0.43
N GLU A 532 -16.36 4.70 -1.41
CA GLU A 532 -16.22 3.25 -1.28
C GLU A 532 -15.17 2.87 -0.22
N ALA A 533 -14.06 3.61 -0.14
CA ALA A 533 -13.03 3.43 0.88
C ALA A 533 -13.58 3.67 2.29
N ILE A 534 -14.26 4.80 2.54
CA ILE A 534 -14.84 5.12 3.85
C ILE A 534 -15.92 4.11 4.25
N THR A 535 -16.75 3.67 3.31
CA THR A 535 -17.76 2.63 3.56
C THR A 535 -17.10 1.32 3.99
N ASN A 536 -15.98 0.96 3.34
CA ASN A 536 -15.23 -0.25 3.65
C ASN A 536 -14.51 -0.15 5.00
N LEU A 537 -13.91 1.01 5.34
CA LEU A 537 -13.30 1.26 6.65
C LEU A 537 -14.32 1.16 7.79
N LYS A 538 -15.53 1.73 7.61
CA LYS A 538 -16.63 1.58 8.57
C LYS A 538 -17.10 0.13 8.73
N GLN A 539 -16.98 -0.69 7.67
CA GLN A 539 -17.27 -2.12 7.77
C GLN A 539 -16.18 -2.84 8.58
N LEU A 540 -14.91 -2.56 8.32
CA LEU A 540 -13.78 -3.11 9.10
C LEU A 540 -13.87 -2.70 10.58
N GLU A 541 -14.28 -1.46 10.87
CA GLU A 541 -14.48 -0.98 12.24
C GLU A 541 -15.54 -1.80 13.00
N LYS A 542 -16.63 -2.20 12.32
CA LYS A 542 -17.64 -3.12 12.90
C LYS A 542 -17.10 -4.53 13.15
N GLU A 543 -15.98 -4.87 12.54
CA GLU A 543 -15.28 -6.15 12.71
C GLU A 543 -14.09 -6.02 13.69
N GLU A 544 -14.22 -5.08 14.65
CA GLU A 544 -13.29 -4.86 15.77
C GLU A 544 -11.87 -4.45 15.34
N MET A 545 -11.72 -3.89 14.14
CA MET A 545 -10.40 -3.51 13.62
C MET A 545 -9.86 -2.18 14.14
N TYR A 546 -10.64 -1.39 14.90
CA TYR A 546 -10.25 -0.04 15.33
C TYR A 546 -10.01 0.03 16.83
N ASN A 547 -8.84 0.48 17.27
CA ASN A 547 -8.45 0.54 18.69
C ASN A 547 -7.41 1.66 19.00
N LYS A 548 -6.43 1.39 19.88
CA LYS A 548 -5.52 2.36 20.52
C LYS A 548 -4.89 3.34 19.54
N TYR A 549 -4.29 2.83 18.47
CA TYR A 549 -3.59 3.63 17.46
C TYR A 549 -4.35 3.71 16.14
N GLY A 550 -5.68 3.60 16.19
CA GLY A 550 -6.50 3.49 14.99
C GLY A 550 -6.65 2.05 14.53
N PHE A 551 -6.58 1.82 13.21
CA PHE A 551 -6.83 0.49 12.64
C PHE A 551 -5.67 -0.47 12.91
N TYR A 552 -5.98 -1.69 13.35
CA TYR A 552 -5.04 -2.80 13.39
C TYR A 552 -4.51 -3.15 11.99
N GLU A 553 -3.39 -3.86 11.99
CA GLU A 553 -2.66 -4.28 10.80
C GLU A 553 -3.51 -5.01 9.75
N ALA A 554 -4.26 -6.03 10.17
CA ALA A 554 -5.04 -6.85 9.27
C ALA A 554 -6.14 -7.65 9.97
N ILE A 555 -7.05 -8.16 9.16
CA ILE A 555 -8.08 -9.13 9.52
C ILE A 555 -7.94 -10.36 8.63
N ASP A 556 -7.87 -11.53 9.24
CA ASP A 556 -7.66 -12.81 8.55
C ASP A 556 -8.99 -13.57 8.46
N TYR A 557 -9.45 -13.87 7.24
CA TYR A 557 -10.65 -14.68 6.94
C TYR A 557 -10.28 -16.10 6.51
N THR A 558 -9.01 -16.49 6.60
CA THR A 558 -8.53 -17.77 6.08
C THR A 558 -8.94 -18.90 7.00
N ILE A 559 -9.87 -19.74 6.53
CA ILE A 559 -10.56 -20.78 7.30
C ILE A 559 -9.60 -21.69 8.09
N SER A 560 -8.49 -22.11 7.46
CA SER A 560 -7.51 -23.00 8.09
C SER A 560 -6.79 -22.39 9.30
N ARG A 561 -6.88 -21.07 9.49
CA ARG A 561 -6.31 -20.32 10.63
C ARG A 561 -7.35 -19.79 11.61
N LEU A 562 -8.64 -20.07 11.39
CA LEU A 562 -9.70 -19.61 12.27
C LEU A 562 -10.04 -20.64 13.35
N LYS A 563 -10.38 -20.14 14.54
CA LYS A 563 -11.00 -20.97 15.58
C LYS A 563 -12.40 -21.39 15.15
N HIS A 564 -12.86 -22.54 15.62
CA HIS A 564 -14.20 -23.06 15.30
C HIS A 564 -15.29 -22.02 15.60
N GLY A 565 -16.21 -21.82 14.66
CA GLY A 565 -17.31 -20.86 14.78
C GLY A 565 -16.95 -19.40 14.50
N LYS A 566 -15.66 -19.03 14.40
CA LYS A 566 -15.26 -17.68 14.01
C LYS A 566 -15.29 -17.50 12.49
N LYS A 567 -15.67 -16.30 12.06
CA LYS A 567 -15.67 -15.88 10.64
C LYS A 567 -14.38 -15.17 10.23
N TYR A 568 -13.66 -14.62 11.20
CA TYR A 568 -12.40 -13.91 11.03
C TYR A 568 -11.65 -13.86 12.37
N GLU A 569 -10.37 -13.49 12.32
CA GLU A 569 -9.56 -13.13 13.49
C GLU A 569 -8.81 -11.82 13.21
N THR A 570 -8.80 -10.90 14.17
CA THR A 570 -8.08 -9.63 14.06
C THR A 570 -6.62 -9.82 14.42
N VAL A 571 -5.73 -9.22 13.64
CA VAL A 571 -4.28 -9.27 13.85
C VAL A 571 -3.88 -8.02 14.65
N LYS A 572 -3.85 -8.15 15.98
CA LYS A 572 -3.68 -7.02 16.93
C LYS A 572 -2.24 -6.51 17.03
N THR A 573 -1.74 -6.05 15.89
CA THR A 573 -0.43 -5.41 15.72
C THR A 573 -0.61 -4.11 14.96
N TYR A 574 0.33 -3.19 15.15
CA TYR A 574 0.44 -1.94 14.42
C TYR A 574 1.85 -1.88 13.83
N MET A 575 1.98 -1.89 12.50
CA MET A 575 3.28 -1.76 11.84
C MET A 575 3.53 -0.32 11.43
N ALA A 576 4.73 0.19 11.68
CA ALA A 576 5.06 1.60 11.45
C ALA A 576 4.79 2.03 10.00
N HIS A 577 5.22 1.26 9.00
CA HIS A 577 4.98 1.61 7.60
C HIS A 577 3.49 1.65 7.25
N HIS A 578 2.67 0.70 7.70
CA HIS A 578 1.22 0.71 7.40
C HIS A 578 0.46 1.81 8.13
N GLN A 579 0.82 2.11 9.38
CA GLN A 579 0.26 3.26 10.10
C GLN A 579 0.65 4.58 9.42
N ALA A 580 1.92 4.72 9.01
CA ALA A 580 2.37 5.89 8.29
C ALA A 580 1.64 6.06 6.97
N LEU A 581 1.58 5.01 6.13
CA LEU A 581 0.88 5.07 4.84
C LEU A 581 -0.61 5.42 5.00
N SER A 582 -1.25 4.98 6.09
CA SER A 582 -2.64 5.37 6.40
C SER A 582 -2.74 6.87 6.71
N LEU A 583 -1.89 7.39 7.59
CA LEU A 583 -1.86 8.82 7.96
C LEU A 583 -1.49 9.72 6.77
N LEU A 584 -0.46 9.34 6.01
CA LEU A 584 -0.01 10.07 4.82
C LEU A 584 -1.10 10.09 3.73
N SER A 585 -1.85 9.00 3.57
CA SER A 585 -2.99 8.95 2.64
C SER A 585 -4.10 9.89 3.05
N ILE A 586 -4.39 10.00 4.36
CA ILE A 586 -5.35 10.96 4.90
C ILE A 586 -4.86 12.40 4.64
N ASN A 587 -3.59 12.69 4.93
CA ASN A 587 -3.01 14.02 4.68
C ASN A 587 -3.08 14.40 3.20
N ASN A 588 -2.61 13.53 2.31
CA ASN A 588 -2.73 13.75 0.86
C ASN A 588 -4.19 13.92 0.43
N PHE A 589 -5.12 13.17 1.01
CA PHE A 589 -6.52 13.35 0.66
C PHE A 589 -7.04 14.73 1.09
N ILE A 590 -6.86 15.12 2.37
CA ILE A 590 -7.37 16.38 2.94
C ILE A 590 -6.67 17.60 2.31
N ASN A 591 -5.34 17.56 2.22
CA ASN A 591 -4.48 18.65 1.76
C ASN A 591 -4.06 18.51 0.28
N LYS A 592 -4.94 17.94 -0.56
CA LYS A 592 -4.81 17.97 -2.04
C LYS A 592 -3.49 17.45 -2.61
N ASN A 593 -3.05 16.28 -2.16
CA ASN A 593 -1.81 15.59 -2.55
C ASN A 593 -0.54 16.39 -2.20
N ILE A 594 -0.52 17.06 -1.05
CA ILE A 594 0.60 17.89 -0.59
C ILE A 594 1.97 17.19 -0.67
N PHE A 595 2.07 15.88 -0.40
CA PHE A 595 3.35 15.17 -0.52
C PHE A 595 3.80 14.99 -1.96
N VAL A 596 2.86 14.87 -2.90
CA VAL A 596 3.15 14.82 -4.33
C VAL A 596 3.63 16.17 -4.83
N GLU A 597 2.97 17.25 -4.41
CA GLU A 597 3.39 18.62 -4.76
C GLU A 597 4.82 18.90 -4.28
N ARG A 598 5.11 18.60 -3.01
CA ARG A 598 6.45 18.75 -2.43
C ARG A 598 7.50 17.88 -3.12
N PHE A 599 7.17 16.64 -3.46
CA PHE A 599 8.10 15.76 -4.14
C PHE A 599 8.46 16.27 -5.53
N MET A 600 7.45 16.69 -6.31
CA MET A 600 7.63 17.15 -7.69
C MET A 600 8.26 18.55 -7.81
N ALA A 601 8.23 19.37 -6.75
CA ALA A 601 8.89 20.68 -6.74
C ALA A 601 10.43 20.60 -6.74
N ASN A 602 11.01 19.42 -6.55
CA ASN A 602 12.45 19.21 -6.64
C ASN A 602 12.88 19.14 -8.13
N PRO A 603 13.83 19.98 -8.59
CA PRO A 603 14.25 20.04 -10.00
C PRO A 603 14.74 18.70 -10.56
N GLU A 604 15.41 17.88 -9.75
CA GLU A 604 15.91 16.56 -10.14
C GLU A 604 14.75 15.60 -10.49
N ILE A 605 13.64 15.71 -9.77
CA ILE A 605 12.44 14.90 -9.97
C ILE A 605 11.62 15.41 -11.15
N GLU A 606 11.46 16.74 -11.25
CA GLU A 606 10.79 17.37 -12.38
C GLU A 606 11.45 17.00 -13.72
N ALA A 607 12.79 16.96 -13.76
CA ALA A 607 13.54 16.60 -14.96
C ALA A 607 13.26 15.19 -15.51
N VAL A 608 12.69 14.29 -14.69
CA VAL A 608 12.37 12.90 -15.08
C VAL A 608 10.87 12.62 -15.09
N ASP A 609 10.03 13.65 -14.96
CA ASP A 609 8.57 13.50 -14.85
C ASP A 609 7.94 12.80 -16.07
N ILE A 610 8.56 12.95 -17.24
CA ILE A 610 8.13 12.37 -18.52
C ILE A 610 8.02 10.84 -18.45
N LEU A 611 8.79 10.19 -17.58
CA LEU A 611 8.74 8.74 -17.35
C LEU A 611 7.39 8.29 -16.77
N LEU A 612 6.66 9.19 -16.11
CA LEU A 612 5.36 8.94 -15.49
C LEU A 612 4.18 9.18 -16.45
N GLN A 613 4.44 9.68 -17.66
CA GLN A 613 3.44 10.06 -18.65
C GLN A 613 3.18 8.97 -19.71
N GLU A 614 3.75 7.76 -19.53
CA GLU A 614 3.57 6.64 -20.45
C GLU A 614 2.08 6.32 -20.64
N ARG A 615 1.60 6.25 -21.88
CA ARG A 615 0.19 5.93 -22.18
C ARG A 615 -0.03 4.42 -22.26
N MET A 616 -1.24 3.99 -21.90
CA MET A 616 -1.66 2.61 -22.06
C MET A 616 -1.53 2.15 -23.53
N PRO A 617 -0.75 1.09 -23.83
CA PRO A 617 -0.50 0.68 -25.22
C PRO A 617 -1.78 0.18 -25.90
N GLU A 618 -1.98 0.56 -27.16
CA GLU A 618 -3.12 0.08 -27.98
C GLU A 618 -3.00 -1.42 -28.29
N LYS A 619 -1.77 -1.88 -28.55
CA LYS A 619 -1.43 -3.28 -28.80
C LYS A 619 -0.54 -3.80 -27.67
N ALA A 620 -1.00 -4.81 -26.95
CA ALA A 620 -0.23 -5.41 -25.88
C ALA A 620 -0.50 -6.92 -25.79
N ILE A 621 0.52 -7.65 -25.35
CA ILE A 621 0.38 -9.06 -25.00
C ILE A 621 -0.34 -9.13 -23.66
N ILE A 622 -1.54 -9.70 -23.66
CA ILE A 622 -2.34 -9.91 -22.45
C ILE A 622 -1.99 -11.28 -21.88
N THR A 623 -1.69 -11.32 -20.59
CA THR A 623 -1.44 -12.54 -19.82
C THR A 623 -2.59 -12.76 -18.82
N LYS A 624 -2.74 -14.02 -18.34
CA LYS A 624 -3.83 -14.42 -17.43
C LYS A 624 -5.23 -14.03 -17.93
N GLU A 625 -5.55 -14.31 -19.19
CA GLU A 625 -6.91 -14.09 -19.74
C GLU A 625 -7.96 -14.99 -19.09
N LYS A 626 -7.60 -16.25 -18.84
CA LYS A 626 -8.41 -17.16 -18.02
C LYS A 626 -8.14 -16.85 -16.55
N LYS A 627 -9.15 -16.33 -15.86
CA LYS A 627 -9.07 -16.04 -14.43
C LYS A 627 -9.30 -17.31 -13.61
N GLU A 628 -8.51 -17.43 -12.56
CA GLU A 628 -8.64 -18.45 -11.53
C GLU A 628 -10.06 -18.37 -10.94
N LYS A 629 -10.72 -19.53 -10.79
CA LYS A 629 -12.09 -19.61 -10.28
C LYS A 629 -12.07 -19.28 -8.81
N ILE A 630 -13.01 -18.44 -8.39
CA ILE A 630 -13.16 -18.11 -6.97
C ILE A 630 -14.06 -19.17 -6.34
N ASP A 631 -13.48 -19.96 -5.45
CA ASP A 631 -14.26 -20.78 -4.54
C ASP A 631 -14.70 -19.92 -3.35
N LYS A 632 -16.00 -19.95 -3.06
CA LYS A 632 -16.52 -19.31 -1.84
C LYS A 632 -15.87 -19.95 -0.62
N ILE A 633 -15.65 -19.14 0.42
CA ILE A 633 -15.22 -19.57 1.75
C ILE A 633 -16.18 -20.67 2.23
N LYS A 634 -15.77 -21.94 2.09
CA LYS A 634 -16.50 -23.10 2.61
C LYS A 634 -15.79 -23.58 3.86
N ALA A 635 -16.46 -23.52 5.01
CA ALA A 635 -15.96 -24.12 6.23
C ALA A 635 -15.63 -25.59 5.97
N LYS A 636 -14.34 -25.89 5.83
CA LYS A 636 -13.85 -27.26 5.94
C LYS A 636 -13.66 -27.49 7.42
N ASP A 637 -14.31 -28.53 7.93
CA ASP A 637 -14.22 -28.95 9.32
C ASP A 637 -12.82 -29.55 9.55
N TYR A 638 -11.81 -28.68 9.65
CA TYR A 638 -10.46 -29.06 10.05
C TYR A 638 -10.45 -29.22 11.57
N GLN A 639 -11.15 -30.24 12.08
CA GLN A 639 -10.90 -30.73 13.43
C GLN A 639 -9.87 -31.85 13.36
N SER A 640 -8.65 -31.55 13.77
CA SER A 640 -7.78 -32.53 14.43
C SER A 640 -7.40 -32.00 15.81
N TYR A 641 -8.37 -31.53 16.59
CA TYR A 641 -8.18 -31.48 18.04
C TYR A 641 -8.28 -32.92 18.54
N SER A 642 -7.12 -33.59 18.58
CA SER A 642 -7.04 -34.99 18.98
C SER A 642 -7.00 -35.07 20.52
N GLU A 643 -8.13 -35.41 21.12
CA GLU A 643 -8.14 -35.98 22.47
C GLU A 643 -7.97 -37.49 22.34
N VAL A 644 -6.88 -38.03 22.87
CA VAL A 644 -6.72 -39.49 22.96
C VAL A 644 -7.08 -39.93 24.36
N VAL A 645 -8.13 -40.76 24.45
CA VAL A 645 -8.69 -41.26 25.70
C VAL A 645 -8.28 -42.71 25.91
N TYR A 646 -7.77 -43.01 27.09
CA TYR A 646 -7.47 -44.37 27.54
C TYR A 646 -8.28 -44.72 28.77
N SER A 647 -8.93 -45.89 28.73
CA SER A 647 -9.63 -46.51 29.87
C SER A 647 -8.79 -47.57 30.57
N LYS A 648 -7.63 -47.93 30.00
CA LYS A 648 -6.64 -48.84 30.58
C LYS A 648 -5.23 -48.41 30.21
N VAL A 649 -4.29 -48.52 31.14
CA VAL A 649 -2.86 -48.34 30.88
C VAL A 649 -2.35 -49.49 30.00
N ASP A 650 -1.64 -49.16 28.92
CA ASP A 650 -0.93 -50.13 28.10
C ASP A 650 0.43 -50.45 28.73
N GLU A 651 0.66 -51.72 29.06
CA GLU A 651 1.90 -52.18 29.69
C GLU A 651 2.97 -52.58 28.65
N ASN A 652 2.57 -52.78 27.38
CA ASN A 652 3.46 -53.18 26.30
C ASN A 652 4.04 -51.96 25.55
N LEU A 653 3.35 -50.83 25.58
CA LEU A 653 3.75 -49.59 24.90
C LEU A 653 3.95 -48.44 25.89
N ASN A 654 5.10 -47.78 25.80
CA ASN A 654 5.35 -46.54 26.55
C ASN A 654 4.63 -45.36 25.89
N VAL A 655 3.32 -45.27 26.08
CA VAL A 655 2.52 -44.16 25.56
C VAL A 655 2.68 -42.94 26.46
N THR A 656 3.16 -41.84 25.87
CA THR A 656 3.45 -40.58 26.59
C THR A 656 2.79 -39.38 25.95
N ASN A 657 2.46 -38.38 26.77
CA ASN A 657 2.16 -37.03 26.32
C ASN A 657 3.30 -36.10 26.68
N THR A 658 3.73 -35.26 25.74
CA THR A 658 4.77 -34.24 25.97
C THR A 658 4.17 -32.86 25.75
N ILE A 659 4.26 -32.00 26.77
CA ILE A 659 3.73 -30.63 26.76
C ILE A 659 4.92 -29.70 27.00
N SER A 660 5.09 -28.67 26.17
CA SER A 660 6.18 -27.70 26.33
C SER A 660 5.82 -26.32 25.81
N ASN A 661 6.37 -25.29 26.45
CA ASN A 661 6.35 -23.90 25.99
C ASN A 661 7.74 -23.44 25.48
N GLY A 662 8.61 -24.39 25.10
CA GLY A 662 9.99 -24.13 24.67
C GLY A 662 10.99 -24.16 25.83
N ASN A 663 10.71 -23.46 26.92
CA ASN A 663 11.62 -23.38 28.07
C ASN A 663 11.37 -24.45 29.13
N TYR A 664 10.11 -24.83 29.35
CA TYR A 664 9.71 -25.88 30.27
C TYR A 664 9.06 -27.03 29.50
N THR A 665 9.42 -28.27 29.81
CA THR A 665 8.90 -29.48 29.16
C THR A 665 8.45 -30.48 30.21
N ILE A 666 7.25 -31.01 30.03
CA ILE A 666 6.69 -32.11 30.81
C ILE A 666 6.51 -33.30 29.88
N CYS A 667 6.98 -34.48 30.28
CA CYS A 667 6.67 -35.74 29.62
C CYS A 667 6.05 -36.70 30.62
N LEU A 668 4.81 -37.11 30.38
CA LEU A 668 4.04 -38.00 31.27
C LEU A 668 3.56 -39.24 30.53
N LYS A 669 3.69 -40.40 31.19
CA LYS A 669 3.12 -41.68 30.77
C LYS A 669 1.64 -41.78 31.14
N GLN A 670 0.95 -42.77 30.57
CA GLN A 670 -0.44 -43.11 30.91
C GLN A 670 -0.66 -43.40 32.41
N ASN A 671 0.35 -43.92 33.10
CA ASN A 671 0.26 -44.26 34.52
C ASN A 671 0.60 -43.09 35.46
N GLY A 672 1.04 -41.94 34.93
CA GLY A 672 1.44 -40.77 35.74
C GLY A 672 2.96 -40.64 35.97
N GLU A 673 3.76 -41.65 35.59
CA GLU A 673 5.21 -41.53 35.64
C GLU A 673 5.73 -40.53 34.62
N GLY A 674 6.80 -39.83 34.95
CA GLY A 674 7.38 -38.88 34.01
C GLY A 674 8.36 -37.90 34.62
N PHE A 675 8.78 -36.96 33.78
CA PHE A 675 9.69 -35.91 34.19
C PHE A 675 9.21 -34.54 33.73
N SER A 676 9.66 -33.56 34.50
CA SER A 676 9.59 -32.15 34.18
C SER A 676 11.00 -31.61 34.07
N LYS A 677 11.25 -30.74 33.09
CA LYS A 677 12.54 -30.08 32.91
C LYS A 677 12.37 -28.61 32.55
N TYR A 678 13.32 -27.80 33.01
CA TYR A 678 13.53 -26.43 32.55
C TYR A 678 14.80 -26.40 31.71
N ASN A 679 14.67 -26.15 30.41
CA ASN A 679 15.72 -26.30 29.40
C ASN A 679 16.35 -27.71 29.46
N ASP A 680 17.58 -27.79 29.98
CA ASP A 680 18.34 -29.03 30.16
C ASP A 680 18.40 -29.51 31.62
N ILE A 681 17.74 -28.82 32.55
CA ILE A 681 17.74 -29.11 33.99
C ILE A 681 16.50 -29.92 34.33
N LEU A 682 16.67 -31.13 34.86
CA LEU A 682 15.57 -31.95 35.38
C LEU A 682 15.06 -31.38 36.71
N ILE A 683 13.75 -31.20 36.81
CA ILE A 683 13.08 -30.74 38.02
C ILE A 683 12.89 -31.90 38.99
N ASN A 684 12.39 -33.04 38.50
CA ASN A 684 12.24 -34.27 39.29
C ASN A 684 13.12 -35.41 38.75
N ARG A 685 13.44 -36.37 39.62
CA ARG A 685 14.16 -37.58 39.25
C ARG A 685 13.33 -38.41 38.28
N PHE A 686 13.98 -38.81 37.20
CA PHE A 686 13.42 -39.78 36.27
C PHE A 686 14.55 -40.57 35.61
N LYS A 687 14.46 -41.89 35.73
CA LYS A 687 15.37 -42.87 35.18
C LYS A 687 14.52 -44.00 34.64
N GLN A 688 14.49 -44.16 33.33
CA GLN A 688 13.64 -45.17 32.67
C GLN A 688 13.90 -46.60 33.15
N THR A 689 15.12 -46.91 33.58
CA THR A 689 15.52 -48.23 34.08
C THR A 689 15.44 -48.33 35.62
N ALA A 690 14.73 -47.43 36.29
CA ALA A 690 14.50 -47.56 37.73
C ALA A 690 13.44 -48.64 37.99
N ASP A 691 13.69 -49.47 39.00
CA ASP A 691 12.75 -50.54 39.41
C ASP A 691 11.61 -50.01 40.30
N TYR A 692 11.64 -48.72 40.61
CA TYR A 692 10.64 -48.02 41.41
C TYR A 692 10.00 -46.89 40.59
N LYS A 693 8.74 -46.59 40.90
CA LYS A 693 7.93 -45.62 40.14
C LYS A 693 8.37 -44.19 40.44
N GLN A 694 8.43 -43.34 39.41
CA GLN A 694 8.98 -41.99 39.52
C GLN A 694 8.05 -40.94 38.89
N GLY A 695 7.89 -39.81 39.57
CA GLY A 695 7.10 -38.67 39.07
C GLY A 695 6.81 -37.66 40.16
N ILE A 696 5.92 -36.72 39.85
CA ILE A 696 5.32 -35.80 40.82
C ILE A 696 3.92 -36.32 41.15
N LEU A 697 3.78 -36.94 42.32
CA LEU A 697 2.64 -37.74 42.72
C LEU A 697 1.95 -37.14 43.93
N PHE A 698 0.63 -37.31 44.00
CA PHE A 698 -0.17 -36.88 45.13
C PHE A 698 -0.87 -38.08 45.75
N TYR A 699 -0.49 -38.38 46.98
CA TYR A 699 -1.12 -39.38 47.82
C TYR A 699 -2.32 -38.77 48.52
N ILE A 700 -3.44 -39.45 48.45
CA ILE A 700 -4.70 -39.06 49.08
C ILE A 700 -5.05 -40.14 50.09
N LYS A 701 -5.25 -39.73 51.33
CA LYS A 701 -5.62 -40.60 52.44
C LYS A 701 -6.95 -40.18 53.00
N ASP A 702 -7.90 -41.10 53.01
CA ASP A 702 -9.15 -40.93 53.74
C ASP A 702 -8.92 -41.28 55.21
N ILE A 703 -9.05 -40.28 56.09
CA ILE A 703 -8.75 -40.42 57.52
C ILE A 703 -9.76 -41.38 58.19
N SER A 704 -10.99 -41.44 57.69
CA SER A 704 -12.08 -42.22 58.30
C SER A 704 -11.85 -43.73 58.22
N ASN A 705 -11.36 -44.20 57.07
CA ASN A 705 -11.17 -45.63 56.77
C ASN A 705 -9.70 -46.02 56.56
N LYS A 706 -8.77 -45.05 56.66
CA LYS A 706 -7.32 -45.20 56.46
C LYS A 706 -6.92 -45.70 55.06
N ARG A 707 -7.81 -45.64 54.07
CA ARG A 707 -7.49 -45.99 52.66
C ARG A 707 -6.57 -44.93 52.07
N ILE A 708 -5.55 -45.37 51.35
CA ILE A 708 -4.57 -44.51 50.67
C ILE A 708 -4.58 -44.86 49.18
N TRP A 709 -4.57 -43.84 48.33
CA TRP A 709 -4.39 -43.99 46.89
C TRP A 709 -3.59 -42.83 46.29
N VAL A 710 -3.13 -43.01 45.06
CA VAL A 710 -2.45 -41.96 44.29
C VAL A 710 -3.41 -41.36 43.27
N ASN A 711 -3.26 -40.07 43.01
CA ASN A 711 -4.05 -39.31 42.04
C ASN A 711 -3.96 -39.80 40.57
N THR A 712 -3.13 -40.80 40.29
CA THR A 712 -2.88 -41.42 38.97
C THR A 712 -2.94 -42.95 39.08
N PRO A 713 -3.12 -43.70 37.96
CA PRO A 713 -3.15 -45.17 37.99
C PRO A 713 -1.73 -45.78 37.99
N ILE A 714 -0.82 -45.21 38.79
CA ILE A 714 0.61 -45.58 38.84
C ILE A 714 0.87 -46.91 39.54
N GLU A 715 0.03 -47.27 40.52
CA GLU A 715 0.15 -48.50 41.31
C GLU A 715 -0.67 -49.62 40.66
N GLU A 716 -0.01 -50.69 40.23
CA GLU A 716 -0.65 -51.81 39.49
C GLU A 716 -1.73 -52.51 40.32
N ASN A 717 -1.47 -52.68 41.62
CA ASN A 717 -2.39 -53.31 42.57
C ASN A 717 -3.45 -52.35 43.13
N ASN A 718 -3.43 -51.07 42.73
CA ASN A 718 -4.30 -50.02 43.26
C ASN A 718 -4.51 -48.90 42.22
N ARG A 719 -5.02 -49.27 41.04
CA ARG A 719 -5.29 -48.33 39.92
C ARG A 719 -6.56 -47.49 40.07
N GLY A 720 -7.34 -47.75 41.13
CA GLY A 720 -8.66 -47.17 41.38
C GLY A 720 -9.77 -48.03 40.80
N ASP A 721 -10.99 -47.83 41.28
CA ASP A 721 -12.16 -48.63 40.89
C ASP A 721 -12.51 -48.35 39.42
N LYS A 722 -12.33 -47.10 38.99
CA LYS A 722 -12.40 -46.64 37.60
C LYS A 722 -11.36 -45.55 37.36
N TYR A 723 -10.77 -45.52 36.18
CA TYR A 723 -9.93 -44.41 35.76
C TYR A 723 -10.05 -44.12 34.26
N LYS A 724 -9.73 -42.88 33.90
CA LYS A 724 -9.70 -42.36 32.53
C LYS A 724 -8.50 -41.43 32.39
N ILE A 725 -7.72 -41.65 31.34
CA ILE A 725 -6.60 -40.79 30.97
C ILE A 725 -6.97 -40.09 29.67
N SER A 726 -6.81 -38.77 29.60
CA SER A 726 -6.94 -38.00 28.37
C SER A 726 -5.64 -37.28 28.08
N PHE A 727 -5.07 -37.53 26.91
CA PHE A 727 -3.93 -36.80 26.36
C PHE A 727 -4.42 -35.81 25.32
N MET A 728 -4.09 -34.54 25.52
CA MET A 728 -4.34 -33.43 24.59
C MET A 728 -3.03 -32.66 24.37
N PRO A 729 -2.89 -31.92 23.25
CA PRO A 729 -1.67 -31.16 22.96
C PRO A 729 -1.24 -30.19 24.08
N GLU A 730 -2.20 -29.61 24.79
CA GLU A 730 -1.96 -28.58 25.82
C GLU A 730 -2.05 -29.12 27.26
N ARG A 731 -2.54 -30.34 27.47
CA ARG A 731 -2.78 -30.87 28.81
C ARG A 731 -2.80 -32.39 28.89
N THR A 732 -2.46 -32.90 30.07
CA THR A 732 -2.70 -34.28 30.47
C THR A 732 -3.73 -34.30 31.58
N LYS A 733 -4.78 -35.11 31.44
CA LYS A 733 -5.84 -35.27 32.44
C LYS A 733 -5.93 -36.72 32.92
N TYR A 734 -5.90 -36.91 34.23
CA TYR A 734 -6.23 -38.18 34.89
C TYR A 734 -7.53 -37.99 35.66
N VAL A 735 -8.50 -38.88 35.48
CA VAL A 735 -9.69 -38.98 36.32
C VAL A 735 -9.68 -40.36 36.92
N ARG A 736 -9.82 -40.46 38.23
CA ARG A 736 -9.81 -41.71 38.97
C ARG A 736 -10.89 -41.68 40.04
N SER A 737 -11.58 -42.79 40.25
CA SER A 737 -12.60 -42.96 41.29
C SER A 737 -12.15 -44.03 42.27
N ASP A 738 -12.23 -43.73 43.56
CA ASP A 738 -11.93 -44.61 44.68
C ASP A 738 -13.11 -44.56 45.66
N ALA A 739 -13.96 -45.59 45.62
CA ALA A 739 -15.28 -45.60 46.24
C ALA A 739 -16.09 -44.34 45.87
N ASP A 740 -16.47 -43.52 46.86
CA ASP A 740 -17.27 -42.32 46.63
C ASP A 740 -16.45 -41.09 46.23
N ILE A 741 -15.12 -41.17 46.22
CA ILE A 741 -14.25 -40.04 45.90
C ILE A 741 -13.79 -40.11 44.44
N GLU A 742 -14.06 -39.05 43.68
CA GLU A 742 -13.46 -38.83 42.37
C GLU A 742 -12.32 -37.82 42.47
N THR A 743 -11.14 -38.19 41.98
CA THR A 743 -9.95 -37.35 41.88
C THR A 743 -9.69 -37.04 40.42
N THR A 744 -9.70 -35.75 40.07
CA THR A 744 -9.28 -35.26 38.75
C THR A 744 -7.96 -34.51 38.87
N THR A 745 -6.93 -34.98 38.18
CA THR A 745 -5.64 -34.29 38.05
C THR A 745 -5.49 -33.74 36.64
N GLN A 746 -5.16 -32.46 36.52
CA GLN A 746 -4.80 -31.81 35.26
C GLN A 746 -3.39 -31.26 35.34
N VAL A 747 -2.57 -31.54 34.33
CA VAL A 747 -1.20 -31.07 34.22
C VAL A 747 -1.05 -30.26 32.94
N ILE A 748 -0.59 -29.02 33.07
CA ILE A 748 -0.35 -28.07 31.97
C ILE A 748 0.99 -27.34 32.14
N VAL A 749 1.50 -26.77 31.06
CA VAL A 749 2.60 -25.79 31.08
C VAL A 749 2.01 -24.42 30.78
N SER A 750 2.40 -23.39 31.53
CA SER A 750 2.02 -22.01 31.22
C SER A 750 2.54 -21.62 29.83
N PRO A 751 1.76 -20.99 28.95
CA PRO A 751 2.23 -20.58 27.64
C PRO A 751 3.39 -19.58 27.70
N ASP A 752 3.37 -18.68 28.69
CA ASP A 752 4.26 -17.51 28.74
C ASP A 752 5.41 -17.66 29.75
N ASP A 753 5.21 -18.45 30.80
CA ASP A 753 6.18 -18.60 31.89
C ASP A 753 6.66 -20.06 32.00
N PRO A 754 7.92 -20.31 32.39
CA PRO A 754 8.46 -21.66 32.55
C PRO A 754 7.94 -22.32 33.83
N VAL A 755 6.63 -22.47 33.91
CA VAL A 755 5.89 -22.95 35.09
C VAL A 755 5.02 -24.11 34.66
N GLU A 756 5.11 -25.19 35.44
CA GLU A 756 4.19 -26.30 35.41
C GLU A 756 3.07 -26.08 36.42
N ILE A 757 1.83 -26.32 36.00
CA ILE A 757 0.66 -26.22 36.86
C ILE A 757 0.02 -27.60 36.94
N ARG A 758 -0.09 -28.12 38.16
CA ARG A 758 -0.83 -29.34 38.49
C ARG A 758 -2.06 -28.97 39.33
N ARG A 759 -3.24 -29.15 38.76
CA ARG A 759 -4.52 -28.91 39.45
C ARG A 759 -5.13 -30.25 39.87
N ILE A 760 -5.45 -30.37 41.16
CA ILE A 760 -6.17 -31.52 41.71
C ILE A 760 -7.54 -31.05 42.14
N GLU A 761 -8.56 -31.72 41.63
CA GLU A 761 -9.96 -31.51 41.97
C GLU A 761 -10.50 -32.78 42.60
N ILE A 762 -11.08 -32.65 43.79
CA ILE A 762 -11.65 -33.78 44.53
C ILE A 762 -13.15 -33.55 44.64
N LYS A 763 -13.92 -34.57 44.26
CA LYS A 763 -15.37 -34.58 44.36
C LYS A 763 -15.82 -35.75 45.23
N ASN A 764 -16.50 -35.44 46.32
CA ASN A 764 -17.19 -36.43 47.15
C ASN A 764 -18.58 -36.68 46.56
N ASN A 765 -18.79 -37.88 46.02
CA ASN A 765 -20.08 -38.34 45.49
C ASN A 765 -20.91 -39.12 46.53
N GLY A 766 -20.40 -39.26 47.75
CA GLY A 766 -21.05 -39.98 48.84
C GLY A 766 -21.98 -39.07 49.66
N MET A 767 -22.79 -39.68 50.52
CA MET A 767 -23.70 -38.96 51.42
C MET A 767 -23.06 -38.56 52.76
N GLN A 768 -21.82 -38.99 53.01
CA GLN A 768 -21.10 -38.71 54.26
C GLN A 768 -19.98 -37.69 54.02
N GLU A 769 -19.78 -36.80 54.98
CA GLU A 769 -18.62 -35.92 55.00
C GLU A 769 -17.33 -36.73 55.17
N LYS A 770 -16.28 -36.37 54.42
CA LYS A 770 -14.99 -37.07 54.44
C LYS A 770 -13.87 -36.08 54.68
N THR A 771 -12.96 -36.42 55.59
CA THR A 771 -11.71 -35.67 55.80
C THR A 771 -10.58 -36.38 55.07
N LEU A 772 -9.96 -35.66 54.13
CA LEU A 772 -8.89 -36.19 53.30
C LEU A 772 -7.57 -35.47 53.59
N GLU A 773 -6.51 -36.24 53.72
CA GLU A 773 -5.13 -35.75 53.80
C GLU A 773 -4.48 -35.92 52.43
N ILE A 774 -3.88 -34.85 51.90
CA ILE A 774 -3.23 -34.84 50.58
C ILE A 774 -1.73 -34.57 50.79
N THR A 775 -0.90 -35.50 50.33
CA THR A 775 0.56 -35.42 50.44
C THR A 775 1.19 -35.44 49.05
N ASN A 776 1.94 -34.39 48.71
CA ASN A 776 2.76 -34.35 47.49
C ASN A 776 4.10 -35.05 47.73
N TYR A 777 4.48 -35.94 46.83
CA TYR A 777 5.79 -36.58 46.82
C TYR A 777 6.44 -36.44 45.44
N PHE A 778 7.68 -35.96 45.43
CA PHE A 778 8.58 -36.02 44.29
C PHE A 778 10.04 -35.89 44.74
N GLU A 779 10.96 -36.38 43.93
CA GLU A 779 12.40 -36.29 44.20
C GLU A 779 13.02 -35.16 43.36
N PRO A 780 13.38 -34.00 43.93
CA PRO A 780 13.97 -32.91 43.17
C PRO A 780 15.40 -33.23 42.71
N VAL A 781 15.76 -32.90 41.45
CA VAL A 781 17.07 -33.27 40.88
C VAL A 781 17.92 -32.09 40.40
N LEU A 782 17.34 -30.90 40.14
CA LEU A 782 17.99 -29.61 39.79
C LEU A 782 19.36 -29.72 39.08
N SER A 783 19.50 -30.67 38.16
CA SER A 783 20.76 -30.98 37.48
C SER A 783 20.51 -31.44 36.05
N ARG A 784 21.55 -31.38 35.22
CA ARG A 784 21.48 -31.83 33.82
C ARG A 784 21.43 -33.35 33.76
N SER A 785 20.72 -33.89 32.77
CA SER A 785 20.54 -35.35 32.57
C SER A 785 21.85 -36.17 32.53
N ASN A 786 22.98 -35.55 32.18
CA ASN A 786 24.30 -36.18 32.11
C ASN A 786 25.14 -36.06 33.39
N ALA A 787 24.67 -35.36 34.42
CA ALA A 787 25.37 -35.30 35.69
C ALA A 787 25.18 -36.63 36.44
N ARG A 788 26.17 -37.53 36.41
CA ARG A 788 26.24 -38.67 37.33
C ARG A 788 26.31 -38.13 38.75
N LEU A 789 25.17 -38.05 39.42
CA LEU A 789 25.11 -37.80 40.86
C LEU A 789 25.62 -39.05 41.58
N CYS A 790 26.88 -39.00 42.03
CA CYS A 790 27.37 -39.84 43.12
C CYS A 790 26.46 -39.59 44.33
N SER A 791 25.84 -40.65 44.81
CA SER A 791 25.10 -40.69 46.06
C SER A 791 25.99 -40.25 47.22
N TYR A 792 25.67 -39.12 47.86
CA TYR A 792 25.98 -38.90 49.26
C TYR A 792 24.67 -39.08 50.04
N GLY A 793 24.64 -40.11 50.87
CA GLY A 793 23.56 -40.31 51.83
C GLY A 793 23.56 -39.19 52.87
N PHE A 794 22.36 -38.84 53.31
CA PHE A 794 22.12 -38.32 54.65
C PHE A 794 21.48 -39.42 55.47
#